data_AF-A0AAE0T6S0-F1
#
_entry.id   AF-A0AAE0T6S0-F1
#
_cell.length_a   1.000
_cell.length_b   1.000
_cell.length_c   1.000
_cell.angle_alpha   90.00
_cell.angle_beta   90.00
_cell.angle_gamma   90.00
#
_symmetry.space_group_name_H-M   'P 1'
#
loop_
_entity.id
_entity.type
_entity.pdbx_description
1 polymer ?
#
loop_
_entity_poly.entity_id
_entity_poly.type
_entity_poly.pdbx_seq_one_letter_code
_entity_poly.pdbx_strand_id
1 'polypeptide(L)'
;MAWFRREAPSISTEKKKNTGETKWWKCDDCGEPMHQTQIEDALYVCPKCNFHDSISAEQYFNILCDNGKYMEFDKNMVSVDILEFKDIKTYKQRLAEARKKTGLYDACRNVTGTLDGIHVVISAMDFAFIGGSMGSVVGEKIARAIDRSAKTKYPLIIISKSGGARMMEAALSLMQMAKTSARLTKLSKAGVPYISVMTNPTTGGVTASFAMLGDFHIAEPKALIGFAGPRVIKETIRRDLPEGFQRAEFLKEHGFIDIIAHPNANAQDEKYGLQGAWIVTAFGIDWPQKTSNPDIQKKQLEKIFQDLHKKKFNAVFFQVRIRADLAYPSSIEPFHEYFTGTLGKAPVYDPVAYALTLARKYGIEFHAWFNTMILRGKHATKSSASIPTLWETHPEWIDKRALQNPNNPTAYLNPGLPEVRNYLVRLIAEFANSYNVDGIQLDDYLRYPTSDFPDENEFNKYNPLHLSLKNWRRENINTFVAELYDTLMTIKPYLRFGVTPVGVYKRQDKEPAMEAPTEVYQDSREWVKRGKCDYLAPQVYFYTGTTTPDDRLARKFNPDFEKLVIDWGKNKFKRHVFIGLGIYKPKIKAEWEKQVALSKEAHADGVIFYPYNETQSISTPFLHRKLVPPMVWKSTQKPSKLTHVSSELVNGGFRISWTKPKSDYRVNIYRKNISQINPFLQNIYESTVENLELQQNEVIELTTMDRYGNESDITEIIVK
;
A
#
# COMPACT_ATOMS: atom_id res chain seq x y z
N MET A 1 36.54 -39.38 63.20
CA MET A 1 36.64 -38.22 62.29
C MET A 1 35.41 -38.30 61.36
N ALA A 2 34.26 -37.65 61.56
CA ALA A 2 33.99 -36.21 61.78
C ALA A 2 34.86 -35.35 60.86
N TRP A 3 34.39 -34.48 59.95
CA TRP A 3 33.15 -33.72 59.71
C TRP A 3 33.06 -33.43 58.19
N PHE A 4 31.92 -33.16 57.54
CA PHE A 4 30.80 -32.26 57.88
C PHE A 4 29.45 -32.78 57.31
N ARG A 5 28.38 -32.66 58.11
CA ARG A 5 26.96 -32.65 57.65
C ARG A 5 26.50 -31.20 57.46
N ARG A 6 25.53 -30.98 56.56
CA ARG A 6 24.52 -29.91 56.65
C ARG A 6 23.20 -30.33 55.99
N GLU A 7 22.13 -29.72 56.47
CA GLU A 7 20.73 -30.18 56.56
C GLU A 7 19.92 -30.12 55.25
N ALA A 8 18.77 -30.81 55.28
CA ALA A 8 17.79 -30.87 54.20
C ALA A 8 17.17 -29.50 53.88
N PRO A 9 16.99 -29.14 52.59
CA PRO A 9 16.10 -28.05 52.23
C PRO A 9 14.65 -28.56 52.21
N SER A 10 13.84 -27.97 53.10
CA SER A 10 12.39 -27.99 53.03
C SER A 10 11.93 -27.20 51.80
N ILE A 11 11.58 -27.89 50.72
CA ILE A 11 10.84 -27.30 49.61
C ILE A 11 9.59 -28.13 49.40
N SER A 12 8.51 -27.64 50.02
CA SER A 12 7.14 -27.88 49.58
C SER A 12 7.09 -27.79 48.06
N THR A 13 6.68 -28.87 47.39
CA THR A 13 6.21 -28.79 46.01
C THR A 13 4.87 -28.04 46.01
N GLU A 14 4.97 -26.72 46.20
CA GLU A 14 3.91 -25.80 45.84
C GLU A 14 3.53 -26.11 44.40
N LYS A 15 2.22 -26.32 44.20
CA LYS A 15 1.56 -26.40 42.91
C LYS A 15 2.28 -25.52 41.91
N LYS A 16 2.80 -26.12 40.82
CA LYS A 16 3.16 -25.39 39.60
C LYS A 16 2.03 -24.39 39.35
N LYS A 17 2.30 -23.10 39.57
CA LYS A 17 1.52 -22.04 38.98
C LYS A 17 1.46 -22.40 37.49
N ASN A 18 0.25 -22.61 36.97
CA ASN A 18 -0.01 -22.70 35.55
C ASN A 18 0.51 -21.40 34.92
N THR A 19 1.77 -21.40 34.51
CA THR A 19 2.32 -20.46 33.54
C THR A 19 1.46 -20.63 32.30
N GLY A 20 0.79 -19.54 31.88
CA GLY A 20 -0.20 -19.54 30.82
C GLY A 20 0.29 -20.34 29.61
N GLU A 21 -0.47 -21.36 29.25
CA GLU A 21 -0.21 -22.19 28.08
C GLU A 21 -0.07 -21.28 26.86
N THR A 22 1.12 -21.24 26.28
CA THR A 22 1.37 -20.60 24.99
C THR A 22 0.50 -21.32 23.96
N LYS A 23 -0.62 -20.71 23.56
CA LYS A 23 -1.54 -21.33 22.60
C LYS A 23 -0.89 -21.29 21.21
N TRP A 24 -0.63 -22.47 20.66
CA TRP A 24 -0.18 -22.66 19.29
C TRP A 24 -1.38 -23.01 18.41
N TRP A 25 -1.42 -22.42 17.22
CA TRP A 25 -2.35 -22.74 16.14
C TRP A 25 -1.62 -23.57 15.09
N LYS A 26 -2.29 -24.52 14.45
CA LYS A 26 -1.71 -25.32 13.37
C LYS A 26 -2.57 -25.15 12.13
N CYS A 27 -1.96 -24.78 11.01
CA CYS A 27 -2.68 -24.64 9.75
C CYS A 27 -3.25 -25.99 9.29
N ASP A 28 -4.51 -26.02 8.87
CA ASP A 28 -5.22 -27.22 8.43
C ASP A 28 -4.71 -27.76 7.07
N ASP A 29 -4.08 -26.91 6.26
CA ASP A 29 -3.57 -27.26 4.94
C ASP A 29 -2.07 -27.62 4.96
N CYS A 30 -1.19 -26.69 5.35
CA CYS A 30 0.25 -26.93 5.31
C CYS A 30 0.86 -27.44 6.63
N GLY A 31 0.07 -27.50 7.71
CA GLY A 31 0.51 -28.01 9.01
C GLY A 31 1.48 -27.11 9.79
N GLU A 32 1.75 -25.90 9.31
CA GLU A 32 2.66 -24.95 9.95
C GLU A 32 2.15 -24.55 11.35
N PRO A 33 2.98 -24.68 12.41
CA PRO A 33 2.65 -24.18 13.73
C PRO A 33 2.87 -22.66 13.80
N MET A 34 1.90 -21.95 14.35
CA MET A 34 1.90 -20.50 14.50
C MET A 34 1.48 -20.11 15.91
N HIS A 35 1.89 -18.94 16.38
CA HIS A 35 1.38 -18.44 17.65
C HIS A 35 -0.08 -17.98 17.49
N GLN A 36 -0.91 -18.17 18.52
CA GLN A 36 -2.33 -17.78 18.48
C GLN A 36 -2.55 -16.31 18.09
N THR A 37 -1.71 -15.39 18.62
CA THR A 37 -1.81 -13.97 18.29
C THR A 37 -1.44 -13.68 16.82
N GLN A 38 -0.47 -14.40 16.26
CA GLN A 38 -0.04 -14.20 14.87
C GLN A 38 -1.15 -14.58 13.89
N ILE A 39 -1.85 -15.69 14.16
CA ILE A 39 -2.96 -16.11 13.30
C ILE A 39 -4.19 -15.23 13.48
N GLU A 40 -4.41 -14.69 14.69
CA GLU A 40 -5.44 -13.68 14.96
C GLU A 40 -5.19 -12.36 14.20
N ASP A 41 -3.96 -11.85 14.26
CA ASP A 41 -3.54 -10.65 13.52
C ASP A 41 -3.64 -10.86 11.99
N ALA A 42 -3.40 -12.09 11.52
CA ALA A 42 -3.56 -12.49 10.13
C ALA A 42 -5.01 -12.86 9.75
N LEU A 43 -5.99 -12.58 10.62
CA LEU A 43 -7.42 -12.86 10.40
C LEU A 43 -7.70 -14.33 10.04
N TYR A 44 -6.93 -15.22 10.66
CA TYR A 44 -6.96 -16.68 10.47
C TYR A 44 -6.62 -17.16 9.06
N VAL A 45 -5.85 -16.36 8.32
CA VAL A 45 -5.20 -16.77 7.08
C VAL A 45 -3.79 -17.22 7.38
N CYS A 46 -3.43 -18.44 6.96
CA CYS A 46 -2.07 -18.93 7.13
C CYS A 46 -1.08 -18.07 6.31
N PRO A 47 -0.11 -17.38 6.93
CA PRO A 47 0.87 -16.54 6.25
C PRO A 47 1.84 -17.35 5.37
N LYS A 48 1.94 -18.66 5.56
CA LYS A 48 2.82 -19.55 4.77
C LYS A 48 2.16 -20.02 3.47
N CYS A 49 0.95 -20.59 3.54
CA CYS A 49 0.29 -21.18 2.37
C CYS A 49 -0.96 -20.40 1.89
N ASN A 50 -1.30 -19.32 2.58
CA ASN A 50 -2.45 -18.47 2.31
C ASN A 50 -3.80 -19.21 2.39
N PHE A 51 -3.84 -20.33 3.14
CA PHE A 51 -5.06 -21.08 3.40
C PHE A 51 -5.90 -20.38 4.47
N HIS A 52 -7.21 -20.33 4.26
CA HIS A 52 -8.16 -19.74 5.19
C HIS A 52 -8.58 -20.84 6.17
N ASP A 53 -8.02 -20.79 7.38
CA ASP A 53 -8.31 -21.79 8.38
C ASP A 53 -9.75 -21.68 8.88
N SER A 54 -10.28 -22.79 9.35
CA SER A 54 -11.65 -22.84 9.83
C SER A 54 -11.83 -22.07 11.14
N ILE A 55 -12.52 -20.94 11.09
CA ILE A 55 -12.90 -20.18 12.30
C ILE A 55 -14.35 -20.40 12.73
N SER A 56 -14.62 -20.05 13.99
CA SER A 56 -15.91 -20.09 14.67
C SER A 56 -16.77 -18.87 14.35
N ALA A 57 -18.06 -18.98 14.64
CA ALA A 57 -19.00 -17.86 14.51
C ALA A 57 -18.58 -16.63 15.35
N GLU A 58 -17.99 -16.85 16.53
CA GLU A 58 -17.53 -15.77 17.40
C GLU A 58 -16.40 -14.95 16.79
N GLN A 59 -15.44 -15.64 16.18
CA GLN A 59 -14.29 -15.02 15.55
C GLN A 59 -14.75 -14.16 14.37
N TYR A 60 -15.71 -14.62 13.56
CA TYR A 60 -16.32 -13.76 12.54
C TYR A 60 -16.98 -12.51 13.12
N PHE A 61 -17.69 -12.60 14.24
CA PHE A 61 -18.29 -11.42 14.86
C PHE A 61 -17.25 -10.43 15.36
N ASN A 62 -16.14 -10.92 15.92
CA ASN A 62 -15.02 -10.08 16.37
C ASN A 62 -14.32 -9.39 15.20
N ILE A 63 -14.25 -10.03 14.02
CA ILE A 63 -13.66 -9.48 12.81
C ILE A 63 -14.58 -8.43 12.16
N LEU A 64 -15.88 -8.72 12.07
CA LEU A 64 -16.81 -7.92 11.26
C LEU A 64 -17.52 -6.79 12.03
N CYS A 65 -17.70 -6.92 13.34
CA CYS A 65 -18.37 -5.89 14.13
C CYS A 65 -17.35 -4.89 14.66
N ASP A 66 -17.67 -3.59 14.61
CA ASP A 66 -16.80 -2.52 15.05
C ASP A 66 -16.33 -2.75 16.50
N ASN A 67 -15.01 -2.80 16.68
CA ASN A 67 -14.36 -3.08 17.97
C ASN A 67 -14.79 -4.42 18.61
N GLY A 68 -15.26 -5.39 17.81
CA GLY A 68 -15.79 -6.67 18.28
C GLY A 68 -17.06 -6.54 19.13
N LYS A 69 -17.81 -5.44 19.01
CA LYS A 69 -19.02 -5.19 19.83
C LYS A 69 -20.28 -5.63 19.11
N TYR A 70 -21.01 -6.56 19.72
CA TYR A 70 -22.26 -7.08 19.17
C TYR A 70 -23.23 -7.54 20.26
N MET A 71 -24.51 -7.68 19.90
CA MET A 71 -25.56 -8.19 20.76
C MET A 71 -26.13 -9.49 20.17
N GLU A 72 -25.87 -10.60 20.84
CA GLU A 72 -26.41 -11.91 20.44
C GLU A 72 -27.89 -12.03 20.82
N PHE A 73 -28.68 -12.64 19.95
CA PHE A 73 -30.10 -12.91 20.18
C PHE A 73 -30.46 -14.35 19.83
N ASP A 74 -31.58 -14.84 20.38
CA ASP A 74 -32.02 -16.25 20.28
C ASP A 74 -30.96 -17.27 20.80
N LYS A 75 -30.10 -16.84 21.74
CA LYS A 75 -28.97 -17.62 22.25
C LYS A 75 -29.35 -18.99 22.79
N ASN A 76 -30.44 -19.06 23.57
CA ASN A 76 -30.83 -20.25 24.35
C ASN A 76 -31.65 -21.28 23.55
N MET A 77 -31.78 -21.13 22.23
CA MET A 77 -32.54 -22.05 21.39
C MET A 77 -31.76 -23.35 21.16
N VAL A 78 -32.41 -24.49 21.39
CA VAL A 78 -31.79 -25.82 21.40
C VAL A 78 -32.52 -26.82 20.52
N SER A 79 -31.76 -27.71 19.87
CA SER A 79 -32.33 -28.82 19.10
C SER A 79 -32.93 -29.89 20.02
N VAL A 80 -34.01 -30.51 19.53
CA VAL A 80 -34.77 -31.56 20.19
C VAL A 80 -34.85 -32.78 19.29
N ASP A 81 -34.72 -33.96 19.89
CA ASP A 81 -34.83 -35.25 19.18
C ASP A 81 -36.29 -35.72 19.16
N ILE A 82 -37.04 -35.26 18.15
CA ILE A 82 -38.47 -35.59 17.98
C ILE A 82 -38.65 -36.96 17.32
N LEU A 83 -37.67 -37.40 16.52
CA LEU A 83 -37.73 -38.65 15.76
C LEU A 83 -37.16 -39.85 16.53
N GLU A 84 -36.68 -39.61 17.76
CA GLU A 84 -35.95 -40.59 18.58
C GLU A 84 -34.82 -41.26 17.80
N PHE A 85 -34.09 -40.45 17.00
CA PHE A 85 -33.20 -40.96 15.98
C PHE A 85 -32.01 -41.70 16.59
N LYS A 86 -31.78 -42.93 16.09
CA LYS A 86 -30.69 -43.80 16.52
C LYS A 86 -29.88 -44.32 15.35
N ASP A 87 -28.58 -44.10 15.46
CA ASP A 87 -27.52 -44.67 14.61
C ASP A 87 -26.49 -45.31 15.58
N ILE A 88 -25.20 -45.39 15.21
CA ILE A 88 -24.08 -45.76 16.09
C ILE A 88 -24.14 -44.99 17.43
N LYS A 89 -24.59 -43.73 17.40
CA LYS A 89 -24.91 -42.91 18.58
C LYS A 89 -26.34 -42.35 18.44
N THR A 90 -27.04 -42.18 19.56
CA THR A 90 -28.35 -41.50 19.55
C THR A 90 -28.18 -40.01 19.25
N TYR A 91 -29.22 -39.37 18.69
CA TYR A 91 -29.13 -37.94 18.40
C TYR A 91 -28.96 -37.10 19.69
N LYS A 92 -29.64 -37.48 20.79
CA LYS A 92 -29.42 -36.89 22.12
C LYS A 92 -27.95 -36.93 22.56
N GLN A 93 -27.25 -38.05 22.35
CA GLN A 93 -25.83 -38.17 22.66
C GLN A 93 -24.97 -37.25 21.76
N ARG A 94 -25.23 -37.23 20.45
CA ARG A 94 -24.51 -36.35 19.50
C ARG A 94 -24.67 -34.88 19.86
N LEU A 95 -25.88 -34.46 20.25
CA LEU A 95 -26.15 -33.08 20.71
C LEU A 95 -25.40 -32.76 22.02
N ALA A 96 -25.42 -33.67 22.98
CA ALA A 96 -24.70 -33.48 24.25
C ALA A 96 -23.19 -33.37 24.04
N GLU A 97 -22.61 -34.24 23.20
CA GLU A 97 -21.19 -34.20 22.83
C GLU A 97 -20.82 -32.90 22.10
N ALA A 98 -21.63 -32.48 21.11
CA ALA A 98 -21.40 -31.24 20.36
C ALA A 98 -21.45 -30.00 21.27
N ARG A 99 -22.45 -29.92 22.16
CA ARG A 99 -22.56 -28.84 23.17
C ARG A 99 -21.36 -28.82 24.10
N LYS A 100 -20.92 -29.98 24.60
CA LYS A 100 -19.74 -30.08 25.47
C LYS A 100 -18.46 -29.67 24.75
N LYS A 101 -18.31 -30.04 23.48
CA LYS A 101 -17.11 -29.75 22.68
C LYS A 101 -17.01 -28.26 22.30
N THR A 102 -18.12 -27.64 21.93
CA THR A 102 -18.14 -26.30 21.31
C THR A 102 -18.58 -25.20 22.26
N GLY A 103 -19.29 -25.52 23.34
CA GLY A 103 -19.98 -24.54 24.18
C GLY A 103 -21.20 -23.91 23.52
N LEU A 104 -21.58 -24.34 22.31
CA LEU A 104 -22.70 -23.79 21.54
C LEU A 104 -23.98 -24.59 21.78
N TYR A 105 -25.14 -23.94 21.70
CA TYR A 105 -26.44 -24.60 21.77
C TYR A 105 -26.86 -25.27 20.46
N ASP A 106 -26.44 -24.71 19.32
CA ASP A 106 -26.57 -25.27 17.97
C ASP A 106 -25.54 -24.62 17.01
N ALA A 107 -25.54 -25.04 15.75
CA ALA A 107 -24.56 -24.67 14.72
C ALA A 107 -24.76 -23.27 14.12
N CYS A 108 -25.55 -22.38 14.74
CA CYS A 108 -25.80 -21.04 14.23
C CYS A 108 -25.94 -20.04 15.37
N ARG A 109 -25.34 -18.87 15.21
CA ARG A 109 -25.45 -17.72 16.13
C ARG A 109 -25.87 -16.49 15.36
N ASN A 110 -26.69 -15.66 15.98
CA ASN A 110 -27.19 -14.43 15.40
C ASN A 110 -26.83 -13.24 16.27
N VAL A 111 -26.34 -12.18 15.65
CA VAL A 111 -25.98 -10.95 16.34
C VAL A 111 -26.49 -9.72 15.60
N THR A 112 -26.68 -8.64 16.34
CA THR A 112 -26.76 -7.29 15.77
C THR A 112 -25.52 -6.51 16.19
N GLY A 113 -24.91 -5.80 15.26
CA GLY A 113 -23.71 -5.00 15.50
C GLY A 113 -23.66 -3.77 14.60
N THR A 114 -22.50 -3.12 14.56
CA THR A 114 -22.18 -2.09 13.56
C THR A 114 -20.98 -2.55 12.75
N LEU A 115 -20.96 -2.22 11.46
CA LEU A 115 -19.84 -2.41 10.54
C LEU A 115 -19.60 -1.07 9.86
N ASP A 116 -18.46 -0.44 10.14
CA ASP A 116 -18.13 0.93 9.73
C ASP A 116 -19.23 1.93 10.11
N GLY A 117 -19.79 1.77 11.31
CA GLY A 117 -20.91 2.58 11.81
C GLY A 117 -22.28 2.25 11.21
N ILE A 118 -22.38 1.30 10.26
CA ILE A 118 -23.64 0.85 9.68
C ILE A 118 -24.22 -0.29 10.53
N HIS A 119 -25.46 -0.15 10.99
CA HIS A 119 -26.12 -1.22 11.72
C HIS A 119 -26.43 -2.43 10.84
N VAL A 120 -26.00 -3.61 11.28
CA VAL A 120 -26.15 -4.87 10.52
C VAL A 120 -26.69 -6.00 11.41
N VAL A 121 -27.35 -6.97 10.77
CA VAL A 121 -27.68 -8.27 11.36
C VAL A 121 -26.77 -9.31 10.73
N ILE A 122 -26.07 -10.08 11.56
CA ILE A 122 -25.15 -11.12 11.11
C ILE A 122 -25.60 -12.47 11.66
N SER A 123 -25.72 -13.46 10.79
CA SER A 123 -25.94 -14.86 11.15
C SER A 123 -24.72 -15.66 10.73
N ALA A 124 -24.04 -16.32 11.66
CA ALA A 124 -22.85 -17.11 11.36
C ALA A 124 -23.04 -18.57 11.78
N MET A 125 -22.72 -19.48 10.86
CA MET A 125 -22.73 -20.92 11.09
C MET A 125 -21.41 -21.40 11.68
N ASP A 126 -21.45 -22.47 12.47
CA ASP A 126 -20.27 -23.07 13.09
C ASP A 126 -20.14 -24.56 12.73
N PHE A 127 -19.10 -24.89 11.96
CA PHE A 127 -18.87 -26.24 11.46
C PHE A 127 -18.53 -27.25 12.56
N ALA A 128 -17.96 -26.79 13.67
CA ALA A 128 -17.57 -27.68 14.78
C ALA A 128 -18.81 -28.34 15.43
N PHE A 129 -19.99 -27.74 15.30
CA PHE A 129 -21.26 -28.29 15.78
C PHE A 129 -21.90 -29.18 14.72
N ILE A 130 -21.65 -30.50 14.80
CA ILE A 130 -22.24 -31.53 13.92
C ILE A 130 -22.09 -31.16 12.42
N GLY A 131 -20.88 -30.74 12.03
CA GLY A 131 -20.54 -30.39 10.65
C GLY A 131 -21.28 -29.16 10.12
N GLY A 132 -21.72 -28.26 11.01
CA GLY A 132 -22.53 -27.10 10.62
C GLY A 132 -23.87 -27.50 9.99
N SER A 133 -24.34 -28.73 10.19
CA SER A 133 -25.48 -29.26 9.45
C SER A 133 -26.75 -28.45 9.73
N MET A 134 -27.58 -28.17 8.73
CA MET A 134 -28.82 -27.40 8.96
C MET A 134 -29.95 -28.31 9.46
N GLY A 135 -30.38 -28.07 10.70
CA GLY A 135 -31.59 -28.63 11.32
C GLY A 135 -32.58 -27.53 11.71
N SER A 136 -33.62 -27.90 12.47
CA SER A 136 -34.74 -27.01 12.82
C SER A 136 -34.30 -25.72 13.51
N VAL A 137 -33.30 -25.79 14.41
CA VAL A 137 -32.78 -24.61 15.11
C VAL A 137 -32.00 -23.68 14.18
N VAL A 138 -31.15 -24.23 13.29
CA VAL A 138 -30.44 -23.41 12.30
C VAL A 138 -31.44 -22.68 11.40
N GLY A 139 -32.44 -23.39 10.88
CA GLY A 139 -33.49 -22.80 10.05
C GLY A 139 -34.34 -21.76 10.78
N GLU A 140 -34.68 -21.99 12.05
CA GLU A 140 -35.40 -21.00 12.88
C GLU A 140 -34.55 -19.76 13.19
N LYS A 141 -33.28 -19.93 13.58
CA LYS A 141 -32.37 -18.80 13.85
C LYS A 141 -32.18 -17.96 12.60
N ILE A 142 -31.91 -18.56 11.45
CA ILE A 142 -31.76 -17.83 10.19
C ILE A 142 -33.07 -17.11 9.83
N ALA A 143 -34.22 -17.78 9.93
CA ALA A 143 -35.52 -17.15 9.70
C ALA A 143 -35.76 -15.92 10.60
N ARG A 144 -35.37 -15.98 11.87
CA ARG A 144 -35.48 -14.84 12.81
C ARG A 144 -34.50 -13.72 12.51
N ALA A 145 -33.29 -14.03 12.06
CA ALA A 145 -32.34 -13.02 11.60
C ALA A 145 -32.92 -12.27 10.39
N ILE A 146 -33.49 -13.00 9.42
CA ILE A 146 -34.15 -12.43 8.24
C ILE A 146 -35.34 -11.54 8.64
N ASP A 147 -36.24 -12.04 9.49
CA ASP A 147 -37.40 -11.27 9.96
C ASP A 147 -36.95 -10.01 10.73
N ARG A 148 -35.87 -10.11 11.51
CA ARG A 148 -35.29 -8.96 12.22
C ARG A 148 -34.74 -7.92 11.25
N SER A 149 -33.91 -8.31 10.27
CA SER A 149 -33.41 -7.41 9.23
C SER A 149 -34.54 -6.72 8.48
N ALA A 150 -35.58 -7.46 8.11
CA ALA A 150 -36.75 -6.90 7.42
C ALA A 150 -37.48 -5.85 8.28
N LYS A 151 -37.57 -6.09 9.60
CA LYS A 151 -38.21 -5.17 10.56
C LYS A 151 -37.37 -3.94 10.86
N THR A 152 -36.06 -4.10 11.10
CA THR A 152 -35.17 -3.00 11.48
C THR A 152 -34.61 -2.23 10.28
N LYS A 153 -34.76 -2.77 9.06
CA LYS A 153 -34.13 -2.28 7.83
C LYS A 153 -32.59 -2.32 7.86
N TYR A 154 -32.03 -3.16 8.72
CA TYR A 154 -30.58 -3.38 8.77
C TYR A 154 -30.20 -4.43 7.73
N PRO A 155 -29.14 -4.19 6.92
CA PRO A 155 -28.60 -5.20 6.02
C PRO A 155 -28.38 -6.53 6.72
N LEU A 156 -28.66 -7.62 6.00
CA LEU A 156 -28.45 -8.98 6.47
C LEU A 156 -27.15 -9.52 5.90
N ILE A 157 -26.32 -10.12 6.75
CA ILE A 157 -25.14 -10.88 6.34
C ILE A 157 -25.28 -12.31 6.89
N ILE A 158 -25.18 -13.32 6.02
CA ILE A 158 -25.17 -14.72 6.45
C ILE A 158 -23.85 -15.37 6.05
N ILE A 159 -23.11 -15.86 7.05
CA ILE A 159 -21.85 -16.58 6.90
C ILE A 159 -22.15 -18.08 6.96
N SER A 160 -22.14 -18.71 5.80
CA SER A 160 -22.52 -20.10 5.59
C SER A 160 -21.31 -21.01 5.71
N LYS A 161 -21.46 -22.06 6.52
CA LYS A 161 -20.45 -23.09 6.73
C LYS A 161 -21.11 -24.39 7.16
N SER A 162 -21.28 -25.31 6.24
CA SER A 162 -22.10 -26.50 6.43
C SER A 162 -21.68 -27.66 5.53
N GLY A 163 -21.75 -28.87 6.09
CA GLY A 163 -21.66 -30.12 5.34
C GLY A 163 -23.00 -30.60 4.75
N GLY A 164 -24.11 -29.87 4.97
CA GLY A 164 -25.43 -30.21 4.42
C GLY A 164 -26.58 -30.18 5.43
N ALA A 165 -27.67 -30.89 5.11
CA ALA A 165 -28.84 -30.98 5.99
C ALA A 165 -28.60 -31.95 7.16
N ARG A 166 -29.23 -31.69 8.31
CA ARG A 166 -29.06 -32.53 9.50
C ARG A 166 -29.93 -33.77 9.41
N MET A 167 -29.32 -34.89 9.02
CA MET A 167 -30.03 -36.16 8.77
C MET A 167 -30.86 -36.65 9.95
N MET A 168 -30.41 -36.40 11.19
CA MET A 168 -31.12 -36.81 12.41
C MET A 168 -32.49 -36.16 12.58
N GLU A 169 -32.75 -35.06 11.88
CA GLU A 169 -34.06 -34.39 11.86
C GLU A 169 -34.81 -34.60 10.52
N ALA A 170 -34.24 -35.39 9.59
CA ALA A 170 -34.84 -35.85 8.33
C ALA A 170 -35.60 -34.76 7.56
N ALA A 171 -36.90 -34.96 7.32
CA ALA A 171 -37.75 -34.03 6.56
C ALA A 171 -37.83 -32.63 7.20
N LEU A 172 -37.67 -32.52 8.53
CA LEU A 172 -37.66 -31.21 9.20
C LEU A 172 -36.45 -30.39 8.75
N SER A 173 -35.29 -31.00 8.58
CA SER A 173 -34.10 -30.35 8.02
C SER A 173 -34.31 -29.89 6.58
N LEU A 174 -34.92 -30.75 5.74
CA LEU A 174 -35.23 -30.39 4.35
C LEU A 174 -36.17 -29.18 4.30
N MET A 175 -37.20 -29.15 5.14
CA MET A 175 -38.15 -28.04 5.19
C MET A 175 -37.54 -26.71 5.64
N GLN A 176 -36.38 -26.73 6.30
CA GLN A 176 -35.70 -25.48 6.65
C GLN A 176 -35.25 -24.72 5.40
N MET A 177 -34.91 -25.39 4.31
CA MET A 177 -34.59 -24.76 3.02
C MET A 177 -35.77 -23.89 2.55
N ALA A 178 -36.96 -24.49 2.47
CA ALA A 178 -38.17 -23.80 2.06
C ALA A 178 -38.52 -22.64 3.00
N LYS A 179 -38.41 -22.87 4.31
CA LYS A 179 -38.68 -21.85 5.33
C LYS A 179 -37.77 -20.63 5.18
N THR A 180 -36.46 -20.81 5.09
CA THR A 180 -35.50 -19.69 4.98
C THR A 180 -35.67 -18.96 3.66
N SER A 181 -35.86 -19.68 2.55
CA SER A 181 -36.08 -19.06 1.22
C SER A 181 -37.37 -18.23 1.17
N ALA A 182 -38.45 -18.73 1.78
CA ALA A 182 -39.71 -17.98 1.88
C ALA A 182 -39.55 -16.69 2.70
N ARG A 183 -38.69 -16.70 3.73
CA ARG A 183 -38.37 -15.51 4.54
C ARG A 183 -37.50 -14.52 3.77
N LEU A 184 -36.50 -14.98 3.02
CA LEU A 184 -35.69 -14.12 2.15
C LEU A 184 -36.53 -13.42 1.09
N THR A 185 -37.56 -14.09 0.56
CA THR A 185 -38.52 -13.45 -0.36
C THR A 185 -39.21 -12.24 0.29
N LYS A 186 -39.52 -12.30 1.59
CA LYS A 186 -40.08 -11.15 2.33
C LYS A 186 -39.04 -10.05 2.56
N LEU A 187 -37.78 -10.40 2.80
CA LEU A 187 -36.68 -9.45 2.95
C LEU A 187 -36.43 -8.67 1.66
N SER A 188 -36.39 -9.36 0.52
CA SER A 188 -36.27 -8.75 -0.80
C SER A 188 -37.43 -7.78 -1.09
N LYS A 189 -38.68 -8.19 -0.82
CA LYS A 189 -39.85 -7.27 -0.90
C LYS A 189 -39.77 -6.08 0.04
N ALA A 190 -39.05 -6.20 1.15
CA ALA A 190 -38.84 -5.13 2.11
C ALA A 190 -37.70 -4.16 1.69
N GLY A 191 -37.01 -4.44 0.58
CA GLY A 191 -35.93 -3.61 0.03
C GLY A 191 -34.68 -3.59 0.92
N VAL A 192 -34.42 -4.65 1.68
CA VAL A 192 -33.27 -4.74 2.58
C VAL A 192 -32.22 -5.65 1.96
N PRO A 193 -30.97 -5.20 1.80
CA PRO A 193 -29.94 -5.98 1.13
C PRO A 193 -29.50 -7.19 1.97
N TYR A 194 -29.26 -8.30 1.28
CA TYR A 194 -28.74 -9.55 1.82
C TYR A 194 -27.43 -9.95 1.14
N ILE A 195 -26.36 -10.04 1.94
CA ILE A 195 -25.05 -10.53 1.51
C ILE A 195 -24.87 -11.97 2.00
N SER A 196 -24.68 -12.89 1.07
CA SER A 196 -24.35 -14.27 1.38
C SER A 196 -22.83 -14.46 1.31
N VAL A 197 -22.22 -14.84 2.43
CA VAL A 197 -20.80 -15.16 2.54
C VAL A 197 -20.65 -16.66 2.69
N MET A 198 -19.98 -17.31 1.75
CA MET A 198 -19.77 -18.76 1.74
C MET A 198 -18.33 -19.11 2.05
N THR A 199 -18.17 -19.92 3.09
CA THR A 199 -16.86 -20.29 3.62
C THR A 199 -16.66 -21.80 3.48
N ASN A 200 -15.44 -22.25 3.75
CA ASN A 200 -15.07 -23.64 3.54
C ASN A 200 -15.55 -24.56 4.70
N PRO A 201 -16.38 -25.58 4.47
CA PRO A 201 -17.17 -25.87 3.26
C PRO A 201 -18.60 -25.32 3.36
N THR A 202 -19.25 -25.08 2.23
CA THR A 202 -20.69 -24.81 2.12
C THR A 202 -21.34 -25.77 1.13
N THR A 203 -21.94 -26.85 1.64
CA THR A 203 -22.50 -27.92 0.80
C THR A 203 -23.96 -28.27 1.10
N GLY A 204 -24.58 -29.05 0.20
CA GLY A 204 -25.88 -29.68 0.42
C GLY A 204 -27.05 -28.69 0.44
N GLY A 205 -27.99 -28.96 1.35
CA GLY A 205 -29.21 -28.16 1.48
C GLY A 205 -28.97 -26.69 1.82
N VAL A 206 -27.85 -26.35 2.47
CA VAL A 206 -27.49 -24.95 2.74
C VAL A 206 -27.15 -24.22 1.44
N THR A 207 -26.28 -24.79 0.61
CA THR A 207 -25.94 -24.22 -0.71
C THR A 207 -27.17 -24.09 -1.60
N ALA A 208 -28.04 -25.10 -1.62
CA ALA A 208 -29.28 -25.07 -2.40
C ALA A 208 -30.44 -24.27 -1.77
N SER A 209 -30.16 -23.41 -0.79
CA SER A 209 -31.16 -22.55 -0.17
C SER A 209 -30.60 -21.15 0.08
N PHE A 210 -30.61 -20.64 1.32
CA PHE A 210 -30.28 -19.25 1.62
C PHE A 210 -28.87 -18.85 1.16
N ALA A 211 -27.89 -19.77 1.17
CA ALA A 211 -26.53 -19.44 0.79
C ALA A 211 -26.35 -19.02 -0.68
N MET A 212 -27.27 -19.41 -1.58
CA MET A 212 -27.28 -19.04 -3.01
C MET A 212 -28.45 -18.11 -3.38
N LEU A 213 -29.02 -17.40 -2.40
CA LEU A 213 -30.13 -16.45 -2.60
C LEU A 213 -29.77 -15.05 -2.11
N GLY A 214 -28.47 -14.72 -2.07
CA GLY A 214 -28.00 -13.37 -1.73
C GLY A 214 -28.22 -12.39 -2.88
N ASP A 215 -28.35 -11.11 -2.55
CA ASP A 215 -28.20 -10.04 -3.54
C ASP A 215 -26.74 -9.95 -4.02
N PHE A 216 -25.80 -10.31 -3.14
CA PHE A 216 -24.39 -10.52 -3.45
C PHE A 216 -23.90 -11.84 -2.86
N HIS A 217 -23.14 -12.58 -3.67
CA HIS A 217 -22.47 -13.82 -3.31
C HIS A 217 -20.98 -13.58 -3.17
N ILE A 218 -20.50 -13.67 -1.93
CA ILE A 218 -19.09 -13.54 -1.57
C ILE A 218 -18.57 -14.91 -1.13
N ALA A 219 -17.38 -15.29 -1.59
CA ALA A 219 -16.71 -16.51 -1.13
C ALA A 219 -15.29 -16.23 -0.64
N GLU A 220 -14.81 -17.04 0.30
CA GLU A 220 -13.40 -17.09 0.66
C GLU A 220 -12.59 -17.90 -0.40
N PRO A 221 -11.33 -17.53 -0.67
CA PRO A 221 -10.44 -18.26 -1.57
C PRO A 221 -10.42 -19.77 -1.30
N LYS A 222 -10.42 -20.57 -2.37
CA LYS A 222 -10.40 -22.04 -2.34
C LYS A 222 -11.54 -22.69 -1.52
N ALA A 223 -12.58 -21.95 -1.11
CA ALA A 223 -13.69 -22.54 -0.37
C ALA A 223 -14.41 -23.63 -1.20
N LEU A 224 -14.67 -24.80 -0.60
CA LEU A 224 -15.47 -25.85 -1.23
C LEU A 224 -16.95 -25.50 -1.11
N ILE A 225 -17.59 -25.21 -2.24
CA ILE A 225 -19.01 -24.83 -2.30
C ILE A 225 -19.71 -25.67 -3.36
N GLY A 226 -20.83 -26.31 -3.00
CA GLY A 226 -21.59 -27.08 -3.99
C GLY A 226 -22.70 -27.95 -3.43
N PHE A 227 -23.70 -28.26 -4.26
CA PHE A 227 -24.86 -29.03 -3.82
C PHE A 227 -24.50 -30.46 -3.37
N ALA A 228 -23.88 -31.26 -4.24
CA ALA A 228 -23.39 -32.59 -3.89
C ALA A 228 -21.88 -32.52 -3.61
N GLY A 229 -21.40 -33.31 -2.63
CA GLY A 229 -19.97 -33.39 -2.36
C GLY A 229 -19.19 -33.99 -3.54
N PRO A 230 -17.93 -33.57 -3.77
CA PRO A 230 -17.16 -33.99 -4.96
C PRO A 230 -16.97 -35.50 -5.02
N ARG A 231 -16.86 -36.17 -3.87
CA ARG A 231 -16.79 -37.63 -3.80
C ARG A 231 -18.01 -38.31 -4.42
N VAL A 232 -19.22 -37.86 -4.08
CA VAL A 232 -20.49 -38.43 -4.57
C VAL A 232 -20.61 -38.23 -6.08
N ILE A 233 -20.22 -37.05 -6.57
CA ILE A 233 -20.26 -36.73 -8.00
C ILE A 233 -19.29 -37.64 -8.76
N LYS A 234 -18.04 -37.77 -8.29
CA LYS A 234 -17.02 -38.64 -8.89
C LYS A 234 -17.48 -40.09 -9.00
N GLU A 235 -18.07 -40.63 -7.93
CA GLU A 235 -18.62 -41.99 -7.89
C GLU A 235 -19.79 -42.17 -8.89
N THR A 236 -20.61 -41.14 -9.08
CA THR A 236 -21.78 -41.17 -9.98
C THR A 236 -21.37 -41.12 -11.46
N ILE A 237 -20.49 -40.17 -11.84
CA ILE A 237 -20.08 -39.97 -13.23
C ILE A 237 -18.95 -40.90 -13.68
N ARG A 238 -18.28 -41.57 -12.74
CA ARG A 238 -17.13 -42.47 -12.94
C ARG A 238 -16.01 -41.86 -13.79
N ARG A 239 -15.78 -40.56 -13.60
CA ARG A 239 -14.72 -39.77 -14.25
C ARG A 239 -14.06 -38.88 -13.22
N ASP A 240 -12.81 -38.51 -13.47
CA ASP A 240 -12.15 -37.49 -12.66
C ASP A 240 -12.84 -36.15 -12.81
N LEU A 241 -12.89 -35.41 -11.71
CA LEU A 241 -13.43 -34.06 -11.68
C LEU A 241 -12.36 -33.08 -12.17
N PRO A 242 -12.74 -31.99 -12.84
CA PRO A 242 -11.81 -30.93 -13.22
C PRO A 242 -11.01 -30.43 -12.01
N GLU A 243 -9.80 -29.94 -12.27
CA GLU A 243 -9.01 -29.26 -11.25
C GLU A 243 -9.80 -28.04 -10.72
N GLY A 244 -9.75 -27.82 -9.41
CA GLY A 244 -10.48 -26.73 -8.78
C GLY A 244 -12.01 -26.89 -8.76
N PHE A 245 -12.56 -28.02 -9.19
CA PHE A 245 -14.01 -28.25 -9.18
C PHE A 245 -14.64 -27.93 -7.82
N GLN A 246 -15.74 -27.17 -7.84
CA GLN A 246 -16.46 -26.66 -6.66
C GLN A 246 -15.65 -25.73 -5.74
N ARG A 247 -14.49 -25.23 -6.17
CA ARG A 247 -13.78 -24.15 -5.45
C ARG A 247 -14.42 -22.80 -5.77
N ALA A 248 -14.22 -21.83 -4.89
CA ALA A 248 -14.71 -20.46 -5.06
C ALA A 248 -14.33 -19.86 -6.42
N GLU A 249 -13.08 -20.10 -6.87
CA GLU A 249 -12.55 -19.66 -8.16
C GLU A 249 -13.34 -20.28 -9.32
N PHE A 250 -13.54 -21.60 -9.28
CA PHE A 250 -14.33 -22.31 -10.28
C PHE A 250 -15.77 -21.78 -10.34
N LEU A 251 -16.40 -21.54 -9.21
CA LEU A 251 -17.78 -21.02 -9.17
C LEU A 251 -17.91 -19.58 -9.65
N LYS A 252 -16.89 -18.75 -9.40
CA LYS A 252 -16.83 -17.38 -9.93
C LYS A 252 -16.77 -17.38 -11.45
N GLU A 253 -15.92 -18.23 -12.04
CA GLU A 253 -15.84 -18.40 -13.49
C GLU A 253 -17.17 -18.85 -14.13
N HIS A 254 -17.99 -19.59 -13.37
CA HIS A 254 -19.30 -20.07 -13.80
C HIS A 254 -20.47 -19.16 -13.36
N GLY A 255 -20.19 -17.98 -12.83
CA GLY A 255 -21.19 -16.95 -12.52
C GLY A 255 -22.01 -17.20 -11.24
N PHE A 256 -21.60 -18.11 -10.35
CA PHE A 256 -22.28 -18.35 -9.08
C PHE A 256 -21.80 -17.44 -7.95
N ILE A 257 -20.59 -16.88 -8.06
CA ILE A 257 -19.94 -16.02 -7.06
C ILE A 257 -19.60 -14.67 -7.70
N ASP A 258 -20.01 -13.58 -7.05
CA ASP A 258 -19.68 -12.22 -7.52
C ASP A 258 -18.25 -11.84 -7.13
N ILE A 259 -17.88 -12.09 -5.87
CA ILE A 259 -16.63 -11.63 -5.28
C ILE A 259 -15.95 -12.78 -4.53
N ILE A 260 -14.65 -12.95 -4.76
CA ILE A 260 -13.80 -13.75 -3.89
C ILE A 260 -13.06 -12.76 -3.01
N ALA A 261 -13.38 -12.74 -1.72
CA ALA A 261 -12.85 -11.79 -0.77
C ALA A 261 -11.73 -12.44 0.05
N HIS A 262 -10.53 -11.90 -0.08
CA HIS A 262 -9.43 -12.19 0.84
C HIS A 262 -9.48 -11.14 1.98
N PRO A 263 -9.18 -11.46 3.24
CA PRO A 263 -8.99 -10.45 4.28
C PRO A 263 -7.95 -9.39 3.89
N ASN A 264 -6.98 -9.82 3.07
CA ASN A 264 -5.98 -8.99 2.38
C ASN A 264 -6.34 -8.74 0.90
N ALA A 265 -7.62 -8.56 0.53
CA ALA A 265 -8.10 -8.42 -0.87
C ALA A 265 -7.40 -7.31 -1.66
N ASN A 266 -6.59 -6.49 -1.00
CA ASN A 266 -5.61 -5.62 -1.61
C ASN A 266 -4.24 -6.31 -1.81
N ALA A 267 -4.17 -7.56 -2.30
CA ALA A 267 -2.87 -8.21 -2.57
C ALA A 267 -2.03 -7.41 -3.60
N GLN A 268 -2.69 -6.65 -4.49
CA GLN A 268 -2.05 -5.61 -5.30
C GLN A 268 -1.53 -4.42 -4.46
N ASP A 269 -2.29 -3.89 -3.49
CA ASP A 269 -1.80 -2.79 -2.62
C ASP A 269 -0.79 -3.26 -1.55
N GLU A 270 -0.63 -4.58 -1.36
CA GLU A 270 0.45 -5.13 -0.55
C GLU A 270 1.74 -5.24 -1.35
N LYS A 271 1.66 -5.68 -2.62
CA LYS A 271 2.81 -5.81 -3.51
C LYS A 271 3.39 -4.47 -3.93
N TYR A 272 2.50 -3.53 -4.25
CA TYR A 272 2.87 -2.20 -4.68
C TYR A 272 2.80 -1.21 -3.51
N GLY A 273 3.69 -0.23 -3.56
CA GLY A 273 3.72 0.86 -2.60
C GLY A 273 5.06 1.56 -2.67
N LEU A 274 5.06 2.84 -3.04
CA LEU A 274 6.29 3.61 -3.05
C LEU A 274 6.78 3.84 -1.62
N GLN A 275 8.04 3.52 -1.37
CA GLN A 275 8.77 3.69 -0.12
C GLN A 275 9.98 4.58 -0.46
N GLY A 276 9.76 5.89 -0.45
CA GLY A 276 10.69 6.87 -0.98
C GLY A 276 11.41 7.71 0.08
N ALA A 277 12.57 8.25 -0.28
CA ALA A 277 13.24 9.29 0.51
C ALA A 277 13.74 10.43 -0.40
N TRP A 278 13.55 11.66 0.04
CA TRP A 278 14.21 12.82 -0.57
C TRP A 278 15.65 12.92 -0.11
N ILE A 279 16.59 13.05 -1.05
CA ILE A 279 18.00 13.34 -0.79
C ILE A 279 18.26 14.80 -1.20
N VAL A 280 18.39 15.65 -0.19
CA VAL A 280 18.55 17.09 -0.30
C VAL A 280 20.03 17.45 -0.45
N THR A 281 20.34 18.16 -1.54
CA THR A 281 21.69 18.70 -1.79
C THR A 281 21.86 20.13 -1.30
N ALA A 282 20.77 20.90 -1.24
CA ALA A 282 20.72 22.22 -0.65
C ALA A 282 21.27 22.21 0.79
N PHE A 283 22.17 23.16 1.08
CA PHE A 283 22.79 23.36 2.40
C PHE A 283 23.55 22.16 2.97
N GLY A 284 23.80 21.12 2.15
CA GLY A 284 24.41 19.88 2.61
C GLY A 284 23.60 19.18 3.70
N ILE A 285 22.26 19.25 3.63
CA ILE A 285 21.34 18.60 4.60
C ILE A 285 21.58 17.08 4.57
N ASP A 286 21.46 16.46 3.39
CA ASP A 286 21.72 15.03 3.23
C ASP A 286 23.07 14.78 2.58
N TRP A 287 23.35 15.47 1.46
CA TRP A 287 24.55 15.20 0.68
C TRP A 287 24.91 16.31 -0.33
N PRO A 288 26.18 16.73 -0.51
CA PRO A 288 27.35 16.34 0.25
C PRO A 288 27.45 17.10 1.57
N GLN A 289 27.82 16.40 2.65
CA GLN A 289 27.93 17.02 3.97
C GLN A 289 29.31 17.66 4.15
N LYS A 290 29.37 19.00 4.01
CA LYS A 290 30.51 19.87 4.38
C LYS A 290 31.87 19.44 3.79
N THR A 291 31.90 18.99 2.55
CA THR A 291 33.14 18.55 1.88
C THR A 291 33.10 18.78 0.38
N SER A 292 34.21 19.23 -0.19
CA SER A 292 34.48 19.28 -1.64
C SER A 292 35.39 18.16 -2.12
N ASN A 293 35.76 17.21 -1.23
CA ASN A 293 36.61 16.08 -1.59
C ASN A 293 35.77 14.98 -2.30
N PRO A 294 36.07 14.64 -3.57
CA PRO A 294 35.29 13.69 -4.36
C PRO A 294 35.18 12.29 -3.73
N ASP A 295 36.24 11.79 -3.09
CA ASP A 295 36.24 10.45 -2.51
C ASP A 295 35.36 10.38 -1.25
N ILE A 296 35.36 11.45 -0.44
CA ILE A 296 34.46 11.55 0.71
C ILE A 296 33.01 11.66 0.23
N GLN A 297 32.76 12.48 -0.80
CA GLN A 297 31.43 12.64 -1.40
C GLN A 297 30.88 11.30 -1.93
N LYS A 298 31.69 10.52 -2.65
CA LYS A 298 31.34 9.18 -3.14
C LYS A 298 31.01 8.21 -1.99
N LYS A 299 31.87 8.13 -0.97
CA LYS A 299 31.65 7.29 0.21
C LYS A 299 30.38 7.67 0.97
N GLN A 300 30.05 8.96 1.05
CA GLN A 300 28.80 9.41 1.65
C GLN A 300 27.59 8.88 0.87
N LEU A 301 27.57 8.99 -0.48
CA LEU A 301 26.49 8.43 -1.28
C LEU A 301 26.36 6.91 -1.14
N GLU A 302 27.49 6.18 -1.18
CA GLU A 302 27.47 4.73 -0.98
C GLU A 302 26.79 4.34 0.34
N LYS A 303 27.13 5.04 1.42
CA LYS A 303 26.51 4.83 2.74
C LYS A 303 25.00 5.12 2.72
N ILE A 304 24.58 6.18 2.04
CA ILE A 304 23.15 6.55 1.92
C ILE A 304 22.37 5.44 1.23
N PHE A 305 22.81 5.00 0.05
CA PHE A 305 22.10 3.97 -0.70
C PHE A 305 22.13 2.59 -0.01
N GLN A 306 23.21 2.26 0.70
CA GLN A 306 23.27 1.06 1.54
C GLN A 306 22.23 1.10 2.68
N ASP A 307 22.12 2.23 3.39
CA ASP A 307 21.14 2.40 4.48
C ASP A 307 19.70 2.28 3.95
N LEU A 308 19.39 2.98 2.85
CA LEU A 308 18.09 2.91 2.19
C LEU A 308 17.74 1.48 1.78
N HIS A 309 18.67 0.76 1.15
CA HIS A 309 18.47 -0.63 0.74
C HIS A 309 18.20 -1.55 1.93
N LYS A 310 18.97 -1.40 3.02
CA LYS A 310 18.81 -2.16 4.28
C LYS A 310 17.44 -1.88 4.91
N LYS A 311 16.96 -0.64 4.84
CA LYS A 311 15.65 -0.22 5.34
C LYS A 311 14.50 -0.51 4.38
N LYS A 312 14.78 -1.11 3.22
CA LYS A 312 13.82 -1.51 2.18
C LYS A 312 13.11 -0.34 1.50
N PHE A 313 13.75 0.84 1.43
CA PHE A 313 13.30 1.89 0.51
C PHE A 313 13.46 1.41 -0.94
N ASN A 314 12.54 1.81 -1.82
CA ASN A 314 12.50 1.40 -3.22
C ASN A 314 12.62 2.55 -4.22
N ALA A 315 12.64 3.80 -3.75
CA ALA A 315 12.83 4.99 -4.59
C ALA A 315 13.62 6.09 -3.87
N VAL A 316 14.38 6.88 -4.63
CA VAL A 316 15.01 8.12 -4.16
C VAL A 316 14.60 9.30 -5.03
N PHE A 317 14.42 10.44 -4.39
CA PHE A 317 14.15 11.73 -5.04
C PHE A 317 15.35 12.64 -4.79
N PHE A 318 16.26 12.67 -5.76
CA PHE A 318 17.59 13.23 -5.61
C PHE A 318 17.66 14.65 -6.19
N GLN A 319 18.00 15.64 -5.37
CA GLN A 319 18.01 17.04 -5.81
C GLN A 319 19.15 17.32 -6.81
N VAL A 320 18.81 17.48 -8.08
CA VAL A 320 19.76 17.74 -9.18
C VAL A 320 19.86 19.21 -9.56
N ARG A 321 18.81 19.99 -9.33
CA ARG A 321 18.81 21.45 -9.46
C ARG A 321 18.47 22.09 -8.12
N ILE A 322 19.38 22.93 -7.61
CA ILE A 322 19.32 23.47 -6.26
C ILE A 322 18.66 24.84 -6.25
N ARG A 323 19.32 25.89 -6.76
CA ARG A 323 18.75 27.25 -6.82
C ARG A 323 19.30 28.04 -8.02
N ALA A 324 19.03 27.52 -9.22
CA ALA A 324 19.63 27.89 -10.52
C ALA A 324 21.12 27.53 -10.66
N ASP A 325 21.46 26.38 -10.10
CA ASP A 325 22.75 25.72 -10.15
C ASP A 325 22.56 24.21 -9.91
N LEU A 326 23.50 23.42 -10.43
CA LEU A 326 23.27 22.01 -10.71
C LEU A 326 24.22 21.08 -9.96
N ALA A 327 23.78 19.83 -9.82
CA ALA A 327 24.59 18.69 -9.40
C ALA A 327 25.13 17.86 -10.58
N TYR A 328 24.91 18.29 -11.82
CA TYR A 328 25.28 17.56 -13.03
C TYR A 328 25.86 18.49 -14.11
N PRO A 329 26.60 17.98 -15.09
CA PRO A 329 27.10 18.77 -16.21
C PRO A 329 25.96 19.24 -17.11
N SER A 330 25.92 20.55 -17.39
CA SER A 330 24.95 21.17 -18.27
C SER A 330 25.60 22.29 -19.05
N SER A 331 25.07 22.54 -20.26
CA SER A 331 25.41 23.72 -21.05
C SER A 331 24.58 24.97 -20.68
N ILE A 332 23.57 24.80 -19.82
CA ILE A 332 22.55 25.82 -19.52
C ILE A 332 22.79 26.47 -18.15
N GLU A 333 23.00 25.68 -17.10
CA GLU A 333 23.26 26.19 -15.74
C GLU A 333 24.60 25.70 -15.18
N PRO A 334 25.27 26.51 -14.32
CA PRO A 334 26.55 26.15 -13.73
C PRO A 334 26.40 25.08 -12.64
N PHE A 335 27.50 24.35 -12.37
CA PHE A 335 27.61 23.51 -11.17
C PHE A 335 27.53 24.33 -9.88
N HIS A 336 26.83 23.80 -8.87
CA HIS A 336 26.80 24.41 -7.55
C HIS A 336 28.16 24.32 -6.85
N GLU A 337 28.50 25.33 -6.06
CA GLU A 337 29.74 25.39 -5.27
C GLU A 337 29.89 24.28 -4.21
N TYR A 338 28.87 23.48 -3.90
CA TYR A 338 28.98 22.42 -2.88
C TYR A 338 29.89 21.29 -3.32
N PHE A 339 30.09 21.12 -4.62
CA PHE A 339 30.89 20.02 -5.16
C PHE A 339 32.39 20.34 -5.14
N THR A 340 32.76 21.61 -5.37
CA THR A 340 34.17 22.01 -5.58
C THR A 340 34.61 23.19 -4.71
N GLY A 341 33.70 23.82 -3.98
CA GLY A 341 33.92 25.08 -3.27
C GLY A 341 33.89 26.32 -4.17
N THR A 342 33.60 26.19 -5.46
CA THR A 342 33.57 27.30 -6.42
C THR A 342 32.41 27.13 -7.39
N LEU A 343 31.52 28.12 -7.48
CA LEU A 343 30.38 28.10 -8.40
C LEU A 343 30.89 27.98 -9.85
N GLY A 344 30.26 27.11 -10.64
CA GLY A 344 30.60 26.89 -12.05
C GLY A 344 31.78 25.95 -12.30
N LYS A 345 32.58 25.63 -11.28
CA LYS A 345 33.68 24.68 -11.44
C LYS A 345 33.14 23.25 -11.33
N ALA A 346 33.28 22.48 -12.42
CA ALA A 346 32.88 21.07 -12.45
C ALA A 346 33.75 20.20 -11.52
N PRO A 347 33.15 19.24 -10.79
CA PRO A 347 33.89 18.21 -10.07
C PRO A 347 34.57 17.22 -11.02
N VAL A 348 35.53 16.45 -10.49
CA VAL A 348 36.29 15.44 -11.26
C VAL A 348 35.48 14.20 -11.67
N TYR A 349 34.22 14.12 -11.22
CA TYR A 349 33.30 13.04 -11.52
C TYR A 349 31.89 13.61 -11.63
N ASP A 350 30.98 12.91 -12.29
CA ASP A 350 29.57 13.29 -12.35
C ASP A 350 28.81 12.77 -11.11
N PRO A 351 28.33 13.65 -10.21
CA PRO A 351 27.55 13.27 -9.04
C PRO A 351 26.30 12.45 -9.34
N VAL A 352 25.53 12.86 -10.35
CA VAL A 352 24.23 12.26 -10.65
C VAL A 352 24.42 10.91 -11.33
N ALA A 353 25.38 10.79 -12.26
CA ALA A 353 25.70 9.49 -12.86
C ALA A 353 26.16 8.47 -11.80
N TYR A 354 26.95 8.90 -10.82
CA TYR A 354 27.41 8.04 -9.74
C TYR A 354 26.25 7.63 -8.81
N ALA A 355 25.38 8.57 -8.41
CA ALA A 355 24.20 8.26 -7.61
C ALA A 355 23.22 7.32 -8.34
N LEU A 356 23.04 7.49 -9.66
CA LEU A 356 22.24 6.60 -10.49
C LEU A 356 22.83 5.19 -10.56
N THR A 357 24.16 5.06 -10.61
CA THR A 357 24.85 3.77 -10.57
C THR A 357 24.58 3.04 -9.25
N LEU A 358 24.61 3.76 -8.13
CA LEU A 358 24.26 3.20 -6.82
C LEU A 358 22.79 2.81 -6.73
N ALA A 359 21.87 3.64 -7.24
CA ALA A 359 20.46 3.33 -7.26
C ALA A 359 20.19 1.98 -7.96
N ARG A 360 20.79 1.76 -9.14
CA ARG A 360 20.70 0.48 -9.88
C ARG A 360 21.30 -0.68 -9.11
N LYS A 361 22.50 -0.51 -8.55
CA LYS A 361 23.18 -1.53 -7.74
C LYS A 361 22.31 -2.04 -6.59
N TYR A 362 21.52 -1.16 -5.99
CA TYR A 362 20.69 -1.48 -4.82
C TYR A 362 19.21 -1.73 -5.15
N GLY A 363 18.82 -1.74 -6.43
CA GLY A 363 17.44 -1.98 -6.85
C GLY A 363 16.46 -0.86 -6.46
N ILE A 364 16.94 0.39 -6.44
CA ILE A 364 16.19 1.59 -6.03
C ILE A 364 15.90 2.42 -7.28
N GLU A 365 14.65 2.86 -7.46
CA GLU A 365 14.30 3.79 -8.54
C GLU A 365 14.88 5.18 -8.29
N PHE A 366 15.37 5.83 -9.35
CA PHE A 366 15.97 7.16 -9.26
C PHE A 366 15.08 8.22 -9.89
N HIS A 367 14.60 9.16 -9.08
CA HIS A 367 13.83 10.32 -9.50
C HIS A 367 14.68 11.58 -9.36
N ALA A 368 14.89 12.31 -10.45
CA ALA A 368 15.64 13.56 -10.44
C ALA A 368 14.74 14.71 -9.98
N TRP A 369 15.09 15.35 -8.86
CA TRP A 369 14.33 16.43 -8.27
C TRP A 369 14.89 17.80 -8.68
N PHE A 370 14.02 18.64 -9.24
CA PHE A 370 14.31 20.02 -9.62
C PHE A 370 13.56 21.01 -8.74
N ASN A 371 14.29 21.88 -8.05
CA ASN A 371 13.74 23.17 -7.65
C ASN A 371 13.51 24.01 -8.92
N THR A 372 12.39 24.71 -9.01
CA THR A 372 12.00 25.43 -10.25
C THR A 372 12.14 26.94 -10.10
N MET A 373 11.20 27.62 -9.44
CA MET A 373 11.16 29.08 -9.46
C MET A 373 12.14 29.73 -8.47
N ILE A 374 12.65 29.00 -7.47
CA ILE A 374 13.56 29.58 -6.47
C ILE A 374 14.99 29.74 -7.00
N LEU A 375 15.57 30.89 -6.67
CA LEU A 375 16.95 31.29 -6.96
C LEU A 375 17.72 31.56 -5.67
N ARG A 376 19.04 31.39 -5.75
CA ARG A 376 19.95 31.89 -4.71
C ARG A 376 20.00 33.42 -4.77
N GLY A 377 20.21 34.07 -3.63
CA GLY A 377 20.44 35.51 -3.58
C GLY A 377 21.64 35.94 -4.44
N LYS A 378 21.58 37.17 -4.97
CA LYS A 378 22.57 37.72 -5.91
C LYS A 378 24.02 37.62 -5.41
N HIS A 379 24.23 37.90 -4.12
CA HIS A 379 25.55 37.91 -3.50
C HIS A 379 25.83 36.67 -2.63
N ALA A 380 25.07 35.58 -2.81
CA ALA A 380 25.22 34.38 -1.98
C ALA A 380 26.51 33.60 -2.27
N THR A 381 27.14 33.80 -3.43
CA THR A 381 28.34 33.08 -3.86
C THR A 381 29.60 33.77 -3.36
N LYS A 382 30.47 33.02 -2.68
CA LYS A 382 31.76 33.56 -2.20
C LYS A 382 32.88 33.41 -3.23
N SER A 383 32.88 32.32 -4.00
CA SER A 383 33.87 32.00 -5.03
C SER A 383 33.18 31.53 -6.31
N SER A 384 33.55 32.09 -7.46
CA SER A 384 32.97 31.78 -8.76
C SER A 384 34.05 31.58 -9.82
N ALA A 385 33.81 30.69 -10.77
CA ALA A 385 34.64 30.50 -11.97
C ALA A 385 34.35 31.56 -13.06
N SER A 386 33.86 32.74 -12.67
CA SER A 386 33.48 33.85 -13.56
C SER A 386 32.42 33.47 -14.61
N ILE A 387 31.56 32.51 -14.31
CA ILE A 387 30.42 32.13 -15.16
C ILE A 387 29.24 33.06 -14.82
N PRO A 388 28.61 33.69 -15.82
CA PRO A 388 27.49 34.58 -15.56
C PRO A 388 26.27 33.78 -15.07
N THR A 389 25.63 34.29 -14.04
CA THR A 389 24.41 33.75 -13.44
C THR A 389 23.16 34.34 -14.10
N LEU A 390 21.98 33.78 -13.81
CA LEU A 390 20.71 34.37 -14.25
C LEU A 390 20.51 35.81 -13.78
N TRP A 391 21.16 36.24 -12.68
CA TRP A 391 21.15 37.63 -12.23
C TRP A 391 21.84 38.60 -13.19
N GLU A 392 22.80 38.11 -13.98
CA GLU A 392 23.61 38.89 -14.91
C GLU A 392 23.08 38.76 -16.33
N THR A 393 22.61 37.58 -16.74
CA THR A 393 22.12 37.33 -18.09
C THR A 393 20.65 37.67 -18.28
N HIS A 394 19.83 37.48 -17.24
CA HIS A 394 18.37 37.63 -17.31
C HIS A 394 17.78 38.31 -16.06
N PRO A 395 18.23 39.51 -15.67
CA PRO A 395 17.67 40.24 -14.52
C PRO A 395 16.17 40.50 -14.66
N GLU A 396 15.65 40.60 -15.88
CA GLU A 396 14.23 40.78 -16.19
C GLU A 396 13.35 39.57 -15.84
N TRP A 397 13.95 38.39 -15.66
CA TRP A 397 13.22 37.18 -15.23
C TRP A 397 12.97 37.12 -13.73
N ILE A 398 13.66 37.95 -12.96
CA ILE A 398 13.73 37.86 -11.50
C ILE A 398 12.70 38.77 -10.85
N ASP A 399 12.13 38.33 -9.73
CA ASP A 399 11.27 39.14 -8.86
C ASP A 399 11.88 40.52 -8.62
N LYS A 400 11.19 41.56 -9.08
CA LYS A 400 11.63 42.96 -9.00
C LYS A 400 11.92 43.41 -7.58
N ARG A 401 11.25 42.83 -6.58
CA ARG A 401 11.51 43.12 -5.15
C ARG A 401 12.89 42.62 -4.72
N ALA A 402 13.36 41.50 -5.27
CA ALA A 402 14.69 40.97 -4.98
C ALA A 402 15.79 41.79 -5.67
N LEU A 403 15.49 42.40 -6.84
CA LEU A 403 16.41 43.36 -7.48
C LEU A 403 16.60 44.63 -6.62
N GLN A 404 15.55 45.06 -5.93
CA GLN A 404 15.60 46.21 -5.01
C GLN A 404 16.30 45.87 -3.67
N ASN A 405 16.38 44.59 -3.31
CA ASN A 405 17.07 44.11 -2.11
C ASN A 405 17.99 42.92 -2.44
N PRO A 406 19.15 43.16 -3.07
CA PRO A 406 20.03 42.10 -3.58
C PRO A 406 20.70 41.26 -2.48
N ASN A 407 20.60 41.70 -1.22
CA ASN A 407 21.10 40.99 -0.05
C ASN A 407 20.11 39.94 0.47
N ASN A 408 18.89 39.86 -0.10
CA ASN A 408 17.96 38.80 0.22
C ASN A 408 18.58 37.43 -0.12
N PRO A 409 18.61 36.45 0.81
CA PRO A 409 19.22 35.14 0.57
C PRO A 409 18.57 34.32 -0.56
N THR A 410 17.37 34.68 -0.99
CA THR A 410 16.65 34.02 -2.08
C THR A 410 15.94 35.02 -2.99
N ALA A 411 15.69 34.60 -4.22
CA ALA A 411 14.81 35.29 -5.16
C ALA A 411 13.96 34.27 -5.90
N TYR A 412 13.06 34.77 -6.75
CA TYR A 412 12.16 33.92 -7.53
C TYR A 412 12.20 34.34 -8.99
N LEU A 413 12.18 33.36 -9.90
CA LEU A 413 11.85 33.57 -11.30
C LEU A 413 10.36 33.90 -11.42
N ASN A 414 10.02 34.74 -12.39
CA ASN A 414 8.64 35.12 -12.70
C ASN A 414 7.95 34.02 -13.54
N PRO A 415 6.99 33.26 -12.98
CA PRO A 415 6.29 32.21 -13.73
C PRO A 415 5.40 32.75 -14.85
N GLY A 416 5.07 34.05 -14.81
CA GLY A 416 4.28 34.74 -15.82
C GLY A 416 4.98 34.95 -17.15
N LEU A 417 6.32 34.85 -17.18
CA LEU A 417 7.11 34.98 -18.40
C LEU A 417 7.18 33.64 -19.16
N PRO A 418 6.72 33.58 -20.42
CA PRO A 418 6.90 32.39 -21.26
C PRO A 418 8.38 31.98 -21.42
N GLU A 419 9.29 32.96 -21.47
CA GLU A 419 10.73 32.75 -21.62
C GLU A 419 11.31 31.95 -20.44
N VAL A 420 10.86 32.25 -19.21
CA VAL A 420 11.24 31.51 -18.00
C VAL A 420 10.75 30.06 -18.05
N ARG A 421 9.49 29.85 -18.45
CA ARG A 421 8.92 28.50 -18.56
C ARG A 421 9.66 27.68 -19.62
N ASN A 422 9.90 28.26 -20.80
CA ASN A 422 10.64 27.63 -21.89
C ASN A 422 12.08 27.29 -21.51
N TYR A 423 12.75 28.18 -20.78
CA TYR A 423 14.09 27.95 -20.25
C TYR A 423 14.13 26.73 -19.32
N LEU A 424 13.20 26.64 -18.36
CA LEU A 424 13.12 25.50 -17.44
C LEU A 424 12.76 24.20 -18.18
N VAL A 425 11.85 24.24 -19.16
CA VAL A 425 11.53 23.08 -20.01
C VAL A 425 12.79 22.58 -20.73
N ARG A 426 13.55 23.49 -21.36
CA ARG A 426 14.81 23.13 -22.03
C ARG A 426 15.83 22.51 -21.08
N LEU A 427 16.03 23.08 -19.90
CA LEU A 427 16.96 22.56 -18.90
C LEU A 427 16.60 21.14 -18.48
N ILE A 428 15.33 20.90 -18.16
CA ILE A 428 14.87 19.59 -17.71
C ILE A 428 14.87 18.59 -18.88
N ALA A 429 14.61 19.04 -20.11
CA ALA A 429 14.72 18.22 -21.32
C ALA A 429 16.19 17.85 -21.63
N GLU A 430 17.15 18.75 -21.47
CA GLU A 430 18.59 18.43 -21.58
C GLU A 430 18.98 17.32 -20.61
N PHE A 431 18.57 17.44 -19.35
CA PHE A 431 18.77 16.40 -18.34
C PHE A 431 18.12 15.07 -18.75
N ALA A 432 16.84 15.12 -19.16
CA ALA A 432 16.08 13.94 -19.55
C ALA A 432 16.71 13.22 -20.75
N ASN A 433 17.37 13.91 -21.67
CA ASN A 433 18.12 13.29 -22.75
C ASN A 433 19.40 12.61 -22.24
N SER A 434 20.13 13.28 -21.34
CA SER A 434 21.44 12.84 -20.86
C SER A 434 21.40 11.67 -19.86
N TYR A 435 20.36 11.57 -19.03
CA TYR A 435 20.30 10.58 -17.94
C TYR A 435 19.17 9.57 -18.10
N ASN A 436 19.46 8.29 -17.91
CA ASN A 436 18.47 7.21 -17.90
C ASN A 436 17.91 6.99 -16.48
N VAL A 437 17.14 7.97 -16.00
CA VAL A 437 16.42 7.96 -14.72
C VAL A 437 15.03 7.33 -14.84
N ASP A 438 14.39 7.02 -13.72
CA ASP A 438 13.03 6.46 -13.66
C ASP A 438 11.94 7.53 -13.60
N GLY A 439 12.28 8.71 -13.07
CA GLY A 439 11.36 9.83 -13.02
C GLY A 439 12.02 11.19 -12.87
N ILE A 440 11.21 12.21 -13.05
CA ILE A 440 11.55 13.62 -12.84
C ILE A 440 10.49 14.20 -11.91
N GLN A 441 10.93 14.89 -10.87
CA GLN A 441 10.07 15.52 -9.88
C GLN A 441 10.31 17.03 -9.83
N LEU A 442 9.25 17.81 -9.86
CA LEU A 442 9.30 19.23 -9.51
C LEU A 442 8.94 19.41 -8.03
N ASP A 443 9.62 20.32 -7.36
CA ASP A 443 9.40 20.61 -5.93
C ASP A 443 8.33 21.68 -5.66
N ASP A 444 8.09 22.00 -4.37
CA ASP A 444 7.07 22.96 -3.94
C ASP A 444 7.35 24.43 -4.30
N TYR A 445 8.56 24.76 -4.76
CA TYR A 445 8.91 26.05 -5.38
C TYR A 445 8.37 26.20 -6.80
N LEU A 446 7.60 25.24 -7.33
CA LEU A 446 6.70 25.49 -8.45
C LEU A 446 5.51 26.34 -7.98
N ARG A 447 5.77 27.63 -7.71
CA ARG A 447 4.76 28.57 -7.20
C ARG A 447 5.16 30.02 -7.38
N TYR A 448 4.20 30.91 -7.21
CA TYR A 448 4.50 32.30 -6.85
C TYR A 448 4.83 32.36 -5.36
N PRO A 449 5.80 33.18 -4.94
CA PRO A 449 6.21 33.26 -3.54
C PRO A 449 5.16 33.91 -2.64
N THR A 450 4.37 34.85 -3.18
CA THR A 450 3.38 35.63 -2.45
C THR A 450 2.22 36.07 -3.36
N SER A 451 1.10 36.47 -2.75
CA SER A 451 -0.08 36.94 -3.48
C SER A 451 0.05 38.34 -4.10
N ASP A 452 1.02 39.13 -3.66
CA ASP A 452 1.37 40.47 -4.13
C ASP A 452 2.56 40.47 -5.11
N PHE A 453 2.88 39.31 -5.72
CA PHE A 453 4.00 39.20 -6.66
C PHE A 453 3.90 40.25 -7.81
N PRO A 454 4.98 40.96 -8.17
CA PRO A 454 4.92 42.12 -9.05
C PRO A 454 4.97 41.78 -10.54
N ASP A 455 3.92 41.11 -11.04
CA ASP A 455 3.79 40.58 -12.41
C ASP A 455 2.72 41.28 -13.26
N GLU A 456 2.31 42.50 -12.92
CA GLU A 456 1.23 43.22 -13.60
C GLU A 456 1.52 43.48 -15.09
N ASN A 457 2.77 43.82 -15.43
CA ASN A 457 3.18 44.02 -16.82
C ASN A 457 3.04 42.72 -17.62
N GLU A 458 3.47 41.61 -17.04
CA GLU A 458 3.39 40.29 -17.65
C GLU A 458 1.94 39.82 -17.75
N PHE A 459 1.10 40.12 -16.75
CA PHE A 459 -0.33 39.86 -16.77
C PHE A 459 -1.02 40.61 -17.92
N ASN A 460 -0.74 41.90 -18.09
CA ASN A 460 -1.34 42.70 -19.16
C ASN A 460 -0.85 42.26 -20.55
N LYS A 461 0.40 41.81 -20.66
CA LYS A 461 1.01 41.39 -21.93
C LYS A 461 0.62 39.95 -22.33
N TYR A 462 0.53 39.03 -21.38
CA TYR A 462 0.46 37.59 -21.63
C TYR A 462 -0.84 36.94 -21.09
N ASN A 463 -1.98 37.62 -21.20
CA ASN A 463 -3.30 37.10 -20.79
C ASN A 463 -4.34 37.17 -21.93
N PRO A 464 -4.15 36.41 -23.02
CA PRO A 464 -5.06 36.44 -24.17
C PRO A 464 -6.46 35.90 -23.86
N LEU A 465 -6.60 35.12 -22.78
CA LEU A 465 -7.87 34.54 -22.34
C LEU A 465 -8.66 35.44 -21.39
N HIS A 466 -8.18 36.67 -21.13
CA HIS A 466 -8.81 37.63 -20.22
C HIS A 466 -9.15 37.04 -18.83
N LEU A 467 -8.29 36.16 -18.32
CA LEU A 467 -8.46 35.55 -17.00
C LEU A 467 -8.29 36.59 -15.89
N SER A 468 -8.93 36.37 -14.74
CA SER A 468 -8.58 37.09 -13.52
C SER A 468 -7.12 36.82 -13.13
N LEU A 469 -6.45 37.77 -12.46
CA LEU A 469 -5.04 37.62 -12.06
C LEU A 469 -4.76 36.30 -11.34
N LYS A 470 -5.64 35.87 -10.42
CA LYS A 470 -5.48 34.61 -9.68
C LYS A 470 -5.59 33.38 -10.61
N ASN A 471 -6.52 33.40 -11.56
CA ASN A 471 -6.68 32.31 -12.54
C ASN A 471 -5.52 32.28 -13.53
N TRP A 472 -5.07 33.45 -13.99
CA TRP A 472 -3.92 33.58 -14.88
C TRP A 472 -2.64 33.04 -14.24
N ARG A 473 -2.38 33.37 -12.96
CA ARG A 473 -1.23 32.84 -12.22
C ARG A 473 -1.26 31.31 -12.10
N ARG A 474 -2.43 30.73 -11.78
CA ARG A 474 -2.61 29.26 -11.79
C ARG A 474 -2.34 28.69 -13.19
N GLU A 475 -2.89 29.31 -14.22
CA GLU A 475 -2.77 28.80 -15.58
C GLU A 475 -1.33 28.87 -16.13
N ASN A 476 -0.54 29.87 -15.73
CA ASN A 476 0.89 29.91 -16.04
C ASN A 476 1.64 28.67 -15.52
N ILE A 477 1.33 28.24 -14.29
CA ILE A 477 1.89 27.03 -13.70
C ILE A 477 1.35 25.78 -14.39
N ASN A 478 0.03 25.73 -14.65
CA ASN A 478 -0.60 24.60 -15.34
C ASN A 478 -0.02 24.40 -16.75
N THR A 479 0.22 25.48 -17.47
CA THR A 479 0.82 25.46 -18.82
C THR A 479 2.25 24.95 -18.75
N PHE A 480 3.08 25.44 -17.82
CA PHE A 480 4.43 24.92 -17.62
C PHE A 480 4.46 23.41 -17.39
N VAL A 481 3.60 22.93 -16.47
CA VAL A 481 3.49 21.50 -16.13
C VAL A 481 3.09 20.68 -17.36
N ALA A 482 2.13 21.17 -18.14
CA ALA A 482 1.66 20.51 -19.35
C ALA A 482 2.72 20.44 -20.46
N GLU A 483 3.37 21.57 -20.76
CA GLU A 483 4.43 21.65 -21.77
C GLU A 483 5.64 20.78 -21.40
N LEU A 484 6.03 20.79 -20.13
CA LEU A 484 7.10 19.93 -19.65
C LEU A 484 6.73 18.46 -19.76
N TYR A 485 5.52 18.06 -19.34
CA TYR A 485 5.07 16.68 -19.45
C TYR A 485 5.13 16.21 -20.90
N ASP A 486 4.55 16.96 -21.85
CA ASP A 486 4.52 16.58 -23.27
C ASP A 486 5.92 16.48 -23.87
N THR A 487 6.82 17.39 -23.49
CA THR A 487 8.23 17.35 -23.87
C THR A 487 8.91 16.08 -23.34
N LEU A 488 8.73 15.76 -22.06
CA LEU A 488 9.32 14.56 -21.44
C LEU A 488 8.77 13.27 -22.03
N MET A 489 7.48 13.22 -22.34
CA MET A 489 6.86 12.04 -22.96
C MET A 489 7.37 11.81 -24.38
N THR A 490 7.74 12.87 -25.11
CA THR A 490 8.38 12.77 -26.42
C THR A 490 9.80 12.20 -26.32
N ILE A 491 10.54 12.57 -25.27
CA ILE A 491 11.91 12.10 -25.04
C ILE A 491 11.92 10.64 -24.58
N LYS A 492 11.20 10.35 -23.49
CA LYS A 492 11.15 9.04 -22.82
C LYS A 492 9.73 8.81 -22.28
N PRO A 493 8.85 8.15 -23.05
CA PRO A 493 7.44 7.92 -22.67
C PRO A 493 7.25 7.20 -21.33
N TYR A 494 8.24 6.41 -20.91
CA TYR A 494 8.22 5.69 -19.64
C TYR A 494 8.58 6.53 -18.41
N LEU A 495 9.07 7.76 -18.56
CA LEU A 495 9.44 8.58 -17.41
C LEU A 495 8.22 8.82 -16.51
N ARG A 496 8.38 8.70 -15.20
CA ARG A 496 7.39 9.19 -14.24
C ARG A 496 7.61 10.68 -14.02
N PHE A 497 6.68 11.52 -14.45
CA PHE A 497 6.73 12.95 -14.16
C PHE A 497 5.81 13.30 -12.99
N GLY A 498 6.35 13.88 -11.92
CA GLY A 498 5.54 14.26 -10.76
C GLY A 498 5.88 15.62 -10.18
N VAL A 499 5.02 16.08 -9.27
CA VAL A 499 5.15 17.36 -8.60
C VAL A 499 4.88 17.21 -7.11
N THR A 500 5.64 17.93 -6.29
CA THR A 500 5.51 18.00 -4.83
C THR A 500 4.78 19.28 -4.43
N PRO A 501 3.44 19.31 -4.36
CA PRO A 501 2.72 20.51 -3.95
C PRO A 501 2.75 20.70 -2.42
N VAL A 502 2.36 21.89 -1.98
CA VAL A 502 1.98 22.15 -0.58
C VAL A 502 0.92 21.13 -0.14
N GLY A 503 1.07 20.59 1.07
CA GLY A 503 0.25 19.47 1.57
C GLY A 503 -1.23 19.76 1.79
N VAL A 504 -1.65 21.03 1.79
CA VAL A 504 -3.04 21.43 1.95
C VAL A 504 -3.55 22.04 0.64
N TYR A 505 -4.24 21.24 -0.16
CA TYR A 505 -4.98 21.77 -1.32
C TYR A 505 -6.22 22.55 -0.87
N LYS A 506 -6.95 21.98 0.10
CA LYS A 506 -8.09 22.60 0.78
C LYS A 506 -8.08 22.18 2.23
N ARG A 507 -8.30 23.13 3.15
CA ARG A 507 -8.40 22.84 4.59
C ARG A 507 -9.60 21.91 4.86
N GLN A 508 -9.36 20.87 5.64
CA GLN A 508 -10.37 19.86 6.02
C GLN A 508 -10.92 20.07 7.44
N ASP A 509 -10.34 21.01 8.16
CA ASP A 509 -10.73 21.45 9.49
C ASP A 509 -10.56 22.97 9.62
N LYS A 510 -10.71 23.49 10.83
CA LYS A 510 -10.60 24.93 11.11
C LYS A 510 -9.15 25.36 11.40
N GLU A 511 -8.16 24.49 11.21
CA GLU A 511 -6.77 24.81 11.51
C GLU A 511 -6.18 25.73 10.42
N PRO A 512 -5.46 26.80 10.81
CA PRO A 512 -4.76 27.65 9.85
C PRO A 512 -3.66 26.88 9.12
N ALA A 513 -3.69 26.90 7.78
CA ALA A 513 -2.61 26.41 6.94
C ALA A 513 -2.66 27.03 5.55
N MET A 514 -1.50 27.10 4.90
CA MET A 514 -1.39 27.62 3.54
C MET A 514 -2.13 26.72 2.56
N GLU A 515 -3.16 27.25 1.89
CA GLU A 515 -3.88 26.55 0.83
C GLU A 515 -3.18 26.73 -0.52
N ALA A 516 -2.74 25.62 -1.10
CA ALA A 516 -1.93 25.58 -2.32
C ALA A 516 -2.54 26.39 -3.50
N PRO A 517 -3.81 26.20 -3.91
CA PRO A 517 -4.36 26.86 -5.10
C PRO A 517 -4.66 28.35 -4.91
N THR A 518 -4.86 28.82 -3.68
CA THR A 518 -5.31 30.19 -3.38
C THR A 518 -4.18 31.11 -2.96
N GLU A 519 -3.20 30.61 -2.21
CA GLU A 519 -2.11 31.41 -1.64
C GLU A 519 -0.84 31.36 -2.50
N VAL A 520 -0.55 30.22 -3.12
CA VAL A 520 0.68 29.99 -3.91
C VAL A 520 0.40 29.52 -5.35
N TYR A 521 -0.88 29.51 -5.74
CA TYR A 521 -1.37 29.22 -7.09
C TYR A 521 -1.01 27.83 -7.64
N GLN A 522 -0.77 26.87 -6.74
CA GLN A 522 -0.58 25.46 -7.10
C GLN A 522 -1.93 24.76 -7.25
N ASP A 523 -2.41 24.64 -8.48
CA ASP A 523 -3.64 23.88 -8.80
C ASP A 523 -3.31 22.42 -9.12
N SER A 524 -2.80 21.70 -8.14
CA SER A 524 -2.25 20.36 -8.35
C SER A 524 -3.26 19.31 -8.80
N ARG A 525 -4.53 19.48 -8.41
CA ARG A 525 -5.62 18.63 -8.90
C ARG A 525 -5.86 18.82 -10.39
N GLU A 526 -5.68 20.02 -10.92
CA GLU A 526 -5.83 20.28 -12.35
C GLU A 526 -4.75 19.57 -13.17
N TRP A 527 -3.51 19.49 -12.67
CA TRP A 527 -2.40 18.82 -13.36
C TRP A 527 -2.69 17.33 -13.62
N VAL A 528 -3.20 16.62 -12.60
CA VAL A 528 -3.56 15.20 -12.73
C VAL A 528 -4.87 15.00 -13.51
N LYS A 529 -5.85 15.90 -13.39
CA LYS A 529 -7.09 15.85 -14.21
C LYS A 529 -6.80 16.00 -15.69
N ARG A 530 -5.89 16.90 -16.07
CA ARG A 530 -5.41 17.07 -17.46
C ARG A 530 -4.55 15.89 -17.93
N GLY A 531 -4.19 14.97 -17.04
CA GLY A 531 -3.29 13.86 -17.33
C GLY A 531 -1.85 14.30 -17.61
N LYS A 532 -1.45 15.48 -17.14
CA LYS A 532 -0.13 16.11 -17.36
C LYS A 532 0.81 15.94 -16.17
N CYS A 533 0.48 15.00 -15.28
CA CYS A 533 1.24 14.64 -14.11
C CYS A 533 0.94 13.19 -13.76
N ASP A 534 1.98 12.37 -13.60
CA ASP A 534 1.89 10.94 -13.31
C ASP A 534 1.68 10.67 -11.82
N TYR A 535 2.24 11.54 -10.98
CA TYR A 535 2.06 11.44 -9.54
C TYR A 535 2.14 12.80 -8.83
N LEU A 536 1.41 12.92 -7.73
CA LEU A 536 1.55 14.02 -6.79
C LEU A 536 2.25 13.54 -5.52
N ALA A 537 3.12 14.37 -4.97
CA ALA A 537 3.84 14.12 -3.73
C ALA A 537 3.53 15.19 -2.67
N PRO A 538 2.29 15.29 -2.15
CA PRO A 538 1.93 16.38 -1.26
C PRO A 538 2.72 16.37 0.06
N GLN A 539 3.20 17.53 0.48
CA GLN A 539 3.96 17.70 1.72
C GLN A 539 3.04 17.72 2.95
N VAL A 540 2.49 16.56 3.34
CA VAL A 540 1.61 16.42 4.51
C VAL A 540 2.44 16.33 5.79
N TYR A 541 3.17 17.40 6.10
CA TYR A 541 4.10 17.48 7.22
C TYR A 541 3.38 17.85 8.54
N PHE A 542 2.28 17.15 8.82
CA PHE A 542 1.44 17.31 10.00
C PHE A 542 1.35 15.99 10.76
N TYR A 543 1.02 16.06 12.05
CA TYR A 543 0.83 14.88 12.89
C TYR A 543 -0.68 14.55 13.02
N THR A 544 -1.03 13.35 13.48
CA THR A 544 -2.43 12.91 13.64
C THR A 544 -3.13 13.64 14.78
N GLY A 545 -4.40 13.99 14.61
CA GLY A 545 -5.15 14.79 15.57
C GLY A 545 -5.00 16.29 15.36
N THR A 546 -5.37 17.07 16.39
CA THR A 546 -5.47 18.54 16.29
C THR A 546 -4.30 19.27 16.95
N THR A 547 -4.22 20.57 16.69
CA THR A 547 -3.29 21.49 17.36
C THR A 547 -3.42 21.39 18.88
N THR A 548 -2.31 21.13 19.59
CA THR A 548 -2.31 21.12 21.07
C THR A 548 -2.32 22.55 21.63
N PRO A 549 -2.66 22.75 22.92
CA PRO A 549 -2.56 24.06 23.55
C PRO A 549 -1.15 24.69 23.43
N ASP A 550 -0.09 23.90 23.64
CA ASP A 550 1.30 24.36 23.52
C ASP A 550 1.65 24.78 22.09
N ASP A 551 1.18 24.01 21.11
CA ASP A 551 1.36 24.32 19.69
C ASP A 551 0.64 25.62 19.32
N ARG A 552 -0.55 25.87 19.87
CA ARG A 552 -1.29 27.13 19.69
C ARG A 552 -0.56 28.31 20.32
N LEU A 553 0.00 28.15 21.52
CA LEU A 553 0.84 29.17 22.17
C LEU A 553 2.10 29.48 21.33
N ALA A 554 2.68 28.45 20.70
CA ALA A 554 3.84 28.57 19.81
C ALA A 554 3.49 29.01 18.38
N ARG A 555 2.20 29.26 18.06
CA ARG A 555 1.68 29.57 16.71
C ARG A 555 2.05 28.51 15.65
N LYS A 556 2.11 27.24 16.05
CA LYS A 556 2.38 26.08 15.19
C LYS A 556 1.10 25.29 15.00
N PHE A 557 0.32 25.60 13.97
CA PHE A 557 -0.95 24.92 13.72
C PHE A 557 -0.74 23.55 13.06
N ASN A 558 -1.62 22.60 13.40
CA ASN A 558 -1.61 21.23 12.91
C ASN A 558 -2.97 20.85 12.31
N PRO A 559 -3.20 21.17 11.02
CA PRO A 559 -4.19 20.47 10.21
C PRO A 559 -4.06 18.96 10.37
N ASP A 560 -5.18 18.28 10.57
CA ASP A 560 -5.16 16.85 10.87
C ASP A 560 -4.62 16.02 9.67
N PHE A 561 -3.57 15.23 9.93
CA PHE A 561 -2.94 14.37 8.92
C PHE A 561 -3.92 13.41 8.25
N GLU A 562 -4.76 12.72 9.03
CA GLU A 562 -5.69 11.68 8.55
C GLU A 562 -6.71 12.28 7.58
N LYS A 563 -7.26 13.44 7.93
CA LYS A 563 -8.22 14.15 7.06
C LYS A 563 -7.58 14.59 5.74
N LEU A 564 -6.32 15.06 5.80
CA LEU A 564 -5.60 15.48 4.60
C LEU A 564 -5.29 14.31 3.68
N VAL A 565 -4.81 13.17 4.21
CA VAL A 565 -4.51 12.00 3.36
C VAL A 565 -5.77 11.40 2.74
N ILE A 566 -6.90 11.39 3.45
CA ILE A 566 -8.21 10.98 2.90
C ILE A 566 -8.63 11.91 1.75
N ASP A 567 -8.46 13.22 1.90
CA ASP A 567 -8.75 14.18 0.83
C ASP A 567 -7.85 13.96 -0.39
N TRP A 568 -6.55 13.73 -0.19
CA TRP A 568 -5.62 13.44 -1.29
C TRP A 568 -5.95 12.13 -2.02
N GLY A 569 -6.21 11.05 -1.28
CA GLY A 569 -6.59 9.76 -1.84
C GLY A 569 -7.85 9.83 -2.69
N LYS A 570 -8.89 10.53 -2.22
CA LYS A 570 -10.15 10.76 -2.95
C LYS A 570 -9.95 11.57 -4.24
N ASN A 571 -8.92 12.41 -4.31
CA ASN A 571 -8.68 13.35 -5.40
C ASN A 571 -7.43 12.99 -6.23
N LYS A 572 -7.09 11.70 -6.35
CA LYS A 572 -5.93 11.26 -7.14
C LYS A 572 -6.18 11.14 -8.65
N PHE A 573 -7.43 11.15 -9.11
CA PHE A 573 -7.82 11.14 -10.53
C PHE A 573 -7.13 10.05 -11.39
N LYS A 574 -7.04 8.81 -10.88
CA LYS A 574 -6.35 7.68 -11.54
C LYS A 574 -4.87 7.96 -11.85
N ARG A 575 -4.23 8.79 -11.03
CA ARG A 575 -2.78 9.00 -10.96
C ARG A 575 -2.29 8.58 -9.58
N HIS A 576 -0.99 8.46 -9.43
CA HIS A 576 -0.44 8.10 -8.12
C HIS A 576 -0.42 9.29 -7.17
N VAL A 577 -0.62 9.02 -5.89
CA VAL A 577 -0.35 9.98 -4.81
C VAL A 577 0.61 9.35 -3.82
N PHE A 578 1.73 10.02 -3.57
CA PHE A 578 2.75 9.60 -2.62
C PHE A 578 2.83 10.60 -1.47
N ILE A 579 2.39 10.22 -0.27
CA ILE A 579 2.29 11.18 0.84
C ILE A 579 3.69 11.54 1.37
N GLY A 580 4.03 12.83 1.35
CA GLY A 580 5.27 13.35 1.91
C GLY A 580 5.19 13.43 3.44
N LEU A 581 6.12 12.77 4.14
CA LEU A 581 6.22 12.72 5.60
C LEU A 581 7.39 13.56 6.11
N GLY A 582 7.10 14.58 6.92
CA GLY A 582 8.08 15.53 7.45
C GLY A 582 8.76 14.99 8.72
N ILE A 583 9.50 13.89 8.60
CA ILE A 583 10.05 13.16 9.74
C ILE A 583 11.14 13.90 10.53
N TYR A 584 11.60 15.06 10.07
CA TYR A 584 12.38 16.00 10.91
C TYR A 584 11.59 16.53 12.10
N LYS A 585 10.24 16.46 12.06
CA LYS A 585 9.38 16.83 13.17
C LYS A 585 9.28 15.65 14.16
N PRO A 586 9.60 15.84 15.45
CA PRO A 586 9.60 14.74 16.44
C PRO A 586 8.29 13.98 16.55
N LYS A 587 7.13 14.68 16.51
CA LYS A 587 5.80 14.05 16.57
C LYS A 587 5.58 13.10 15.39
N ILE A 588 5.86 13.55 14.16
CA ILE A 588 5.74 12.75 12.94
C ILE A 588 6.70 11.57 12.98
N LYS A 589 7.95 11.79 13.40
CA LYS A 589 8.95 10.72 13.56
C LYS A 589 8.49 9.65 14.56
N ALA A 590 7.75 10.01 15.60
CA ALA A 590 7.26 9.06 16.59
C ALA A 590 6.07 8.21 16.09
N GLU A 591 5.29 8.72 15.13
CA GLU A 591 4.07 8.05 14.63
C GLU A 591 4.15 7.66 13.14
N TRP A 592 5.35 7.63 12.55
CA TRP A 592 5.50 7.42 11.10
C TRP A 592 4.85 6.12 10.61
N GLU A 593 4.92 5.02 11.38
CA GLU A 593 4.28 3.74 11.03
C GLU A 593 2.76 3.88 10.95
N LYS A 594 2.16 4.61 11.89
CA LYS A 594 0.73 4.95 11.88
C LYS A 594 0.39 5.80 10.66
N GLN A 595 1.21 6.79 10.32
CA GLN A 595 0.98 7.62 9.13
C GLN A 595 1.08 6.83 7.82
N VAL A 596 1.98 5.86 7.74
CA VAL A 596 2.07 4.92 6.60
C VAL A 596 0.80 4.08 6.50
N ALA A 597 0.31 3.53 7.62
CA ALA A 597 -0.93 2.75 7.66
C ALA A 597 -2.15 3.59 7.22
N LEU A 598 -2.34 4.77 7.81
CA LEU A 598 -3.42 5.69 7.44
C LEU A 598 -3.35 6.14 5.97
N SER A 599 -2.13 6.33 5.44
CA SER A 599 -1.96 6.66 4.01
C SER A 599 -2.43 5.51 3.12
N LYS A 600 -2.13 4.26 3.49
CA LYS A 600 -2.61 3.06 2.77
C LYS A 600 -4.13 2.94 2.85
N GLU A 601 -4.72 3.12 4.03
CA GLU A 601 -6.18 3.11 4.24
C GLU A 601 -6.89 4.19 3.43
N ALA A 602 -6.25 5.36 3.27
CA ALA A 602 -6.72 6.43 2.40
C ALA A 602 -6.49 6.18 0.89
N HIS A 603 -6.03 4.99 0.50
CA HIS A 603 -5.71 4.62 -0.88
C HIS A 603 -4.60 5.46 -1.55
N ALA A 604 -3.66 6.00 -0.76
CA ALA A 604 -2.42 6.54 -1.31
C ALA A 604 -1.50 5.40 -1.79
N ASP A 605 -0.74 5.67 -2.84
CA ASP A 605 0.06 4.68 -3.56
C ASP A 605 1.49 4.55 -3.00
N GLY A 606 1.78 5.25 -1.89
CA GLY A 606 3.05 5.21 -1.19
C GLY A 606 3.32 6.44 -0.34
N VAL A 607 4.55 6.51 0.19
CA VAL A 607 5.03 7.58 1.08
C VAL A 607 6.45 7.99 0.71
N ILE A 608 6.80 9.26 0.96
CA ILE A 608 8.15 9.80 0.75
C ILE A 608 8.61 10.51 2.02
N PHE A 609 9.78 10.14 2.53
CA PHE A 609 10.33 10.69 3.77
C PHE A 609 11.18 11.93 3.47
N TYR A 610 10.95 13.01 4.23
CA TYR A 610 11.73 14.24 4.16
C TYR A 610 12.36 14.61 5.51
N PRO A 611 13.68 14.91 5.55
CA PRO A 611 14.72 14.54 4.58
C PRO A 611 15.30 13.14 4.88
N TYR A 612 16.14 12.60 4.00
CA TYR A 612 16.80 11.31 4.22
C TYR A 612 17.58 11.27 5.54
N ASN A 613 18.33 12.32 5.90
CA ASN A 613 19.22 12.31 7.05
C ASN A 613 18.48 11.99 8.36
N GLU A 614 17.21 12.39 8.46
CA GLU A 614 16.38 12.10 9.63
C GLU A 614 15.92 10.64 9.70
N THR A 615 15.86 9.94 8.55
CA THR A 615 15.53 8.49 8.49
C THR A 615 16.61 7.63 9.13
N GLN A 616 17.84 8.14 9.28
CA GLN A 616 18.93 7.40 9.92
C GLN A 616 18.61 7.02 11.37
N SER A 617 17.82 7.86 12.05
CA SER A 617 17.37 7.64 13.42
C SER A 617 16.21 6.63 13.57
N ILE A 618 15.59 6.22 12.46
CA ILE A 618 14.55 5.20 12.45
C ILE A 618 15.24 3.83 12.36
N SER A 619 15.21 3.07 13.46
CA SER A 619 15.85 1.77 13.56
C SER A 619 15.06 0.65 12.89
N THR A 620 13.73 0.76 12.86
CA THR A 620 12.84 -0.24 12.28
C THR A 620 12.78 -0.07 10.76
N PRO A 621 13.21 -1.06 9.96
CA PRO A 621 13.03 -1.03 8.50
C PRO A 621 11.55 -1.19 8.16
N PHE A 622 11.15 -0.90 6.92
CA PHE A 622 9.83 -1.33 6.46
C PHE A 622 9.67 -2.85 6.64
N LEU A 623 8.45 -3.30 6.93
CA LEU A 623 8.17 -4.71 7.17
C LEU A 623 8.48 -5.56 5.93
N HIS A 624 8.08 -5.07 4.75
CA HIS A 624 8.27 -5.75 3.47
C HIS A 624 8.92 -4.84 2.43
N ARG A 625 9.68 -5.46 1.51
CA ARG A 625 10.05 -4.80 0.26
C ARG A 625 8.81 -4.70 -0.61
N LYS A 626 8.65 -3.59 -1.32
CA LYS A 626 7.55 -3.36 -2.25
C LYS A 626 8.08 -2.90 -3.60
N LEU A 627 7.27 -3.11 -4.64
CA LEU A 627 7.50 -2.50 -5.95
C LEU A 627 6.86 -1.11 -6.03
N VAL A 628 7.46 -0.22 -6.82
CA VAL A 628 6.82 1.05 -7.16
C VAL A 628 5.58 0.74 -8.03
N PRO A 629 4.40 1.33 -7.75
CA PRO A 629 3.19 1.07 -8.50
C PRO A 629 3.32 1.30 -10.02
N PRO A 630 2.67 0.47 -10.85
CA PRO A 630 2.73 0.58 -12.31
C PRO A 630 1.92 1.77 -12.84
N MET A 631 2.40 2.41 -13.91
CA MET A 631 1.68 3.46 -14.63
C MET A 631 0.68 2.88 -15.63
N VAL A 632 -0.39 2.26 -15.11
CA VAL A 632 -1.40 1.58 -15.93
C VAL A 632 -2.13 2.48 -16.93
N TRP A 633 -2.11 3.81 -16.73
CA TRP A 633 -2.66 4.77 -17.69
C TRP A 633 -1.75 5.04 -18.89
N LYS A 634 -0.48 4.64 -18.85
CA LYS A 634 0.46 4.74 -19.98
C LYS A 634 0.54 3.45 -20.76
N SER A 635 0.65 2.33 -20.06
CA SER A 635 0.73 1.00 -20.67
C SER A 635 0.22 -0.05 -19.69
N THR A 636 -0.57 -0.99 -20.21
CA THR A 636 -0.97 -2.22 -19.51
C THR A 636 -0.35 -3.47 -20.13
N GLN A 637 0.52 -3.30 -21.13
CA GLN A 637 1.16 -4.42 -21.81
C GLN A 637 2.20 -5.06 -20.90
N LYS A 638 2.04 -6.35 -20.62
CA LYS A 638 3.04 -7.11 -19.88
C LYS A 638 4.27 -7.41 -20.74
N PRO A 639 5.48 -7.35 -20.18
CA PRO A 639 6.68 -7.84 -20.86
C PRO A 639 6.66 -9.36 -20.99
N SER A 640 7.47 -9.91 -21.91
CA SER A 640 7.64 -11.35 -22.07
C SER A 640 8.28 -11.98 -20.82
N LYS A 641 7.97 -13.25 -20.55
CA LYS A 641 8.61 -14.02 -19.47
C LYS A 641 10.11 -14.20 -19.72
N LEU A 642 10.85 -14.49 -18.65
CA LEU A 642 12.27 -14.84 -18.73
C LEU A 642 12.49 -16.20 -19.40
N THR A 643 13.63 -16.32 -20.08
CA THR A 643 14.06 -17.56 -20.74
C THR A 643 15.47 -17.94 -20.31
N HIS A 644 15.79 -19.23 -20.41
CA HIS A 644 17.10 -19.80 -20.03
C HIS A 644 17.50 -19.44 -18.59
N VAL A 645 16.55 -19.52 -17.65
CA VAL A 645 16.84 -19.30 -16.24
C VAL A 645 17.55 -20.53 -15.68
N SER A 646 18.69 -20.35 -15.02
CA SER A 646 19.44 -21.43 -14.39
C SER A 646 19.99 -21.04 -13.02
N SER A 647 20.27 -22.05 -12.19
CA SER A 647 20.88 -21.91 -10.87
C SER A 647 22.13 -22.77 -10.77
N GLU A 648 23.19 -22.26 -10.14
CA GLU A 648 24.40 -23.01 -9.82
C GLU A 648 24.99 -22.61 -8.46
N LEU A 649 25.67 -23.53 -7.77
CA LEU A 649 26.38 -23.26 -6.53
C LEU A 649 27.79 -22.72 -6.84
N VAL A 650 28.11 -21.51 -6.35
CA VAL A 650 29.39 -20.81 -6.59
C VAL A 650 29.89 -20.22 -5.27
N ASN A 651 31.12 -20.55 -4.86
CA ASN A 651 31.77 -19.98 -3.67
C ASN A 651 30.94 -20.05 -2.37
N GLY A 652 30.14 -21.09 -2.20
CA GLY A 652 29.31 -21.28 -1.00
C GLY A 652 27.97 -20.52 -1.00
N GLY A 653 27.63 -19.83 -2.09
CA GLY A 653 26.30 -19.23 -2.33
C GLY A 653 25.74 -19.62 -3.70
N PHE A 654 24.46 -19.33 -3.95
CA PHE A 654 23.85 -19.64 -5.25
C PHE A 654 24.00 -18.45 -6.21
N ARG A 655 24.32 -18.77 -7.47
CA ARG A 655 24.20 -17.86 -8.61
C ARG A 655 22.95 -18.21 -9.40
N ILE A 656 22.13 -17.22 -9.70
CA ILE A 656 20.98 -17.32 -10.62
C ILE A 656 21.29 -16.52 -11.87
N SER A 657 21.04 -17.08 -13.05
CA SER A 657 21.33 -16.48 -14.34
C SER A 657 20.16 -16.63 -15.31
N TRP A 658 20.03 -15.71 -16.27
CA TRP A 658 18.97 -15.72 -17.28
C TRP A 658 19.41 -15.05 -18.59
N THR A 659 18.64 -15.24 -19.67
CA THR A 659 18.84 -14.43 -20.89
C THR A 659 18.54 -12.97 -20.60
N LYS A 660 19.51 -12.09 -20.83
CA LYS A 660 19.34 -10.65 -20.60
C LYS A 660 18.07 -10.15 -21.34
N PRO A 661 17.13 -9.51 -20.62
CA PRO A 661 15.98 -8.86 -21.25
C PRO A 661 16.39 -7.74 -22.21
N LYS A 662 15.40 -7.07 -22.82
CA LYS A 662 15.65 -5.77 -23.49
C LYS A 662 16.45 -4.86 -22.56
N SER A 663 17.32 -4.02 -23.13
CA SER A 663 18.38 -3.31 -22.42
C SER A 663 17.92 -2.42 -21.25
N ASP A 664 16.63 -2.10 -21.17
CA ASP A 664 15.98 -1.25 -20.19
C ASP A 664 15.01 -2.00 -19.27
N TYR A 665 14.78 -3.29 -19.47
CA TYR A 665 13.90 -4.09 -18.62
C TYR A 665 14.64 -4.58 -17.38
N ARG A 666 13.90 -4.73 -16.29
CA ARG A 666 14.39 -5.12 -14.96
C ARG A 666 13.91 -6.53 -14.61
N VAL A 667 14.55 -7.16 -13.63
CA VAL A 667 14.11 -8.46 -13.09
C VAL A 667 13.83 -8.35 -11.60
N ASN A 668 12.74 -8.99 -11.17
CA ASN A 668 12.42 -9.20 -9.76
C ASN A 668 12.50 -10.69 -9.44
N ILE A 669 12.96 -11.01 -8.23
CA ILE A 669 13.07 -12.39 -7.73
C ILE A 669 12.26 -12.51 -6.45
N TYR A 670 11.42 -13.53 -6.39
CA TYR A 670 10.55 -13.85 -5.27
C TYR A 670 10.89 -15.24 -4.70
N ARG A 671 10.66 -15.41 -3.40
CA ARG A 671 10.71 -16.72 -2.75
C ARG A 671 9.29 -17.23 -2.61
N LYS A 672 8.98 -18.40 -3.19
CA LYS A 672 7.62 -18.96 -3.20
C LYS A 672 7.05 -19.16 -1.78
N ASN A 673 7.93 -19.42 -0.81
CA ASN A 673 7.57 -19.68 0.59
C ASN A 673 7.30 -18.41 1.44
N ILE A 674 7.54 -17.20 0.90
CA ILE A 674 7.45 -15.91 1.62
C ILE A 674 6.36 -14.98 1.04
N SER A 675 5.49 -15.52 0.16
CA SER A 675 4.48 -14.81 -0.64
C SER A 675 5.04 -14.13 -1.90
N GLN A 676 4.36 -14.33 -3.04
CA GLN A 676 4.63 -13.65 -4.32
C GLN A 676 4.37 -12.13 -4.28
N ILE A 677 3.86 -11.64 -3.15
CA ILE A 677 3.55 -10.24 -2.91
C ILE A 677 4.85 -9.45 -2.63
N ASN A 678 5.84 -10.06 -1.99
CA ASN A 678 7.03 -9.35 -1.50
C ASN A 678 8.30 -9.81 -2.24
N PRO A 679 8.96 -8.97 -3.06
CA PRO A 679 10.19 -9.35 -3.73
C PRO A 679 11.32 -9.61 -2.73
N PHE A 680 12.05 -10.71 -2.94
CA PHE A 680 13.32 -10.98 -2.25
C PHE A 680 14.40 -10.04 -2.76
N LEU A 681 14.49 -9.89 -4.10
CA LEU A 681 15.28 -8.88 -4.80
C LEU A 681 14.42 -8.21 -5.87
N GLN A 682 14.69 -6.93 -6.14
CA GLN A 682 13.90 -6.11 -7.04
C GLN A 682 14.79 -5.25 -7.93
N ASN A 683 14.27 -4.84 -9.10
CA ASN A 683 14.92 -3.90 -10.00
C ASN A 683 16.34 -4.31 -10.44
N ILE A 684 16.59 -5.59 -10.68
CA ILE A 684 17.89 -6.09 -11.14
C ILE A 684 18.07 -5.75 -12.62
N TYR A 685 19.22 -5.17 -12.99
CA TYR A 685 19.53 -4.77 -14.37
C TYR A 685 20.49 -5.74 -15.07
N GLU A 686 21.19 -6.56 -14.29
CA GLU A 686 22.13 -7.57 -14.73
C GLU A 686 21.39 -8.83 -15.22
N SER A 687 22.11 -9.73 -15.91
CA SER A 687 21.59 -11.04 -16.33
C SER A 687 21.88 -12.15 -15.32
N THR A 688 22.53 -11.80 -14.21
CA THR A 688 23.03 -12.73 -13.20
C THR A 688 23.03 -12.06 -11.82
N VAL A 689 22.69 -12.81 -10.79
CA VAL A 689 22.90 -12.42 -9.38
C VAL A 689 23.67 -13.52 -8.68
N GLU A 690 24.69 -13.14 -7.91
CA GLU A 690 25.61 -14.06 -7.24
C GLU A 690 25.49 -14.00 -5.73
N ASN A 691 26.07 -15.00 -5.05
CA ASN A 691 26.17 -15.09 -3.59
C ASN A 691 24.81 -15.00 -2.88
N LEU A 692 23.77 -15.60 -3.47
CA LEU A 692 22.45 -15.63 -2.86
C LEU A 692 22.39 -16.70 -1.77
N GLU A 693 21.94 -16.29 -0.59
CA GLU A 693 21.64 -17.18 0.54
C GLU A 693 20.30 -17.91 0.30
N LEU A 694 20.31 -18.90 -0.59
CA LEU A 694 19.18 -19.78 -0.89
C LEU A 694 19.43 -21.19 -0.34
N GLN A 695 18.37 -21.97 -0.17
CA GLN A 695 18.48 -23.39 0.19
C GLN A 695 18.46 -24.27 -1.06
N GLN A 696 19.18 -25.40 -1.02
CA GLN A 696 19.09 -26.39 -2.08
C GLN A 696 17.64 -26.93 -2.16
N ASN A 697 17.12 -27.05 -3.39
CA ASN A 697 15.72 -27.33 -3.71
C ASN A 697 14.70 -26.24 -3.32
N GLU A 698 15.14 -25.04 -2.96
CA GLU A 698 14.23 -23.89 -2.80
C GLU A 698 13.63 -23.51 -4.16
N VAL A 699 12.32 -23.23 -4.19
CA VAL A 699 11.63 -22.74 -5.38
C VAL A 699 11.66 -21.22 -5.36
N ILE A 700 12.24 -20.63 -6.40
CA ILE A 700 12.22 -19.18 -6.63
C ILE A 700 11.46 -18.85 -7.91
N GLU A 701 10.90 -17.66 -7.92
CA GLU A 701 10.08 -17.13 -8.99
C GLU A 701 10.71 -15.85 -9.52
N LEU A 702 10.76 -15.71 -10.84
CA LEU A 702 11.31 -14.54 -11.48
C LEU A 702 10.30 -13.92 -12.44
N THR A 703 10.28 -12.59 -12.48
CA THR A 703 9.50 -11.81 -13.44
C THR A 703 10.40 -10.80 -14.13
N THR A 704 10.09 -10.51 -15.40
CA THR A 704 10.61 -9.32 -16.07
C THR A 704 9.69 -8.15 -15.79
N MET A 705 10.23 -6.96 -15.60
CA MET A 705 9.48 -5.72 -15.37
C MET A 705 9.89 -4.66 -16.39
N ASP A 706 8.92 -4.03 -17.03
CA ASP A 706 9.16 -2.92 -17.96
C ASP A 706 9.43 -1.59 -17.21
N ARG A 707 9.67 -0.50 -17.96
CA ARG A 707 9.86 0.83 -17.36
C ARG A 707 8.57 1.51 -16.89
N TYR A 708 7.40 0.98 -17.25
CA TYR A 708 6.10 1.43 -16.75
C TYR A 708 5.73 0.76 -15.42
N GLY A 709 6.42 -0.30 -15.03
CA GLY A 709 6.20 -1.08 -13.81
C GLY A 709 5.35 -2.34 -14.03
N ASN A 710 5.01 -2.70 -15.27
CA ASN A 710 4.27 -3.92 -15.57
C ASN A 710 5.20 -5.13 -15.52
N GLU A 711 4.74 -6.20 -14.88
CA GLU A 711 5.49 -7.45 -14.77
C GLU A 711 4.97 -8.52 -15.73
N SER A 712 5.90 -9.36 -16.19
CA SER A 712 5.61 -10.55 -16.99
C SER A 712 4.90 -11.60 -16.16
N ASP A 713 4.43 -12.64 -16.83
CA ASP A 713 4.09 -13.88 -16.13
C ASP A 713 5.35 -14.52 -15.52
N ILE A 714 5.13 -15.39 -14.53
CA ILE A 714 6.17 -15.95 -13.67
C ILE A 714 7.00 -17.00 -14.41
N THR A 715 8.31 -16.98 -14.14
CA THR A 715 9.24 -18.06 -14.47
C THR A 715 9.74 -18.70 -13.18
N GLU A 716 9.34 -19.94 -12.92
CA GLU A 716 9.76 -20.72 -11.75
C GLU A 716 11.03 -21.52 -12.04
N ILE A 717 11.94 -21.56 -11.06
CA ILE A 717 13.06 -22.51 -11.06
C ILE A 717 13.25 -23.13 -9.67
N ILE A 718 13.77 -24.35 -9.67
CA ILE A 718 14.23 -25.05 -8.46
C ILE A 718 15.73 -24.85 -8.37
N VAL A 719 16.20 -24.31 -7.24
CA VAL A 719 17.62 -24.12 -6.96
C VAL A 719 18.30 -25.49 -6.85
N LYS A 720 19.16 -25.82 -7.81
CA LYS A 720 19.86 -27.11 -7.91
C LYS A 720 21.18 -27.16 -7.15
#